data_AF-A0A9J5WE36-F1
#
_entry.id   AF-A0A9J5WE36-F1
#
_cell.length_a   1.000
_cell.length_b   1.000
_cell.length_c   1.000
_cell.angle_alpha   90.00
_cell.angle_beta   90.00
_cell.angle_gamma   90.00
#
_symmetry.space_group_name_H-M   'P 1'
#
loop_
_entity.id
_entity.type
_entity.pdbx_description
1 polymer ?
#
loop_
_entity_poly.entity_id
_entity_poly.type
_entity_poly.pdbx_seq_one_letter_code
_entity_poly.pdbx_strand_id
1 'polypeptide(L)'
;MEEDSMIIIVLFGIILWSTLFLLIRKAFPKRSFEFCNRLVSTIHASLAVTLASLSVQDWSCPVCPVASTSSPKQRKALAVTAAYLIYDFGCCLFDKQVRIDNLVHHLVCVVGIGAGFAYRLCGSEMVAALWITEISSPFLHLRELLKELGYRDTDLNFAADVLFAVIFSIARMIGGPYLSYVTLSADNPIIIKAMALGLQFVSAFWFYKIVRMLMYKLSTRTKSTTVTETLVSNGCVDYKGNIADKGTTGGWKASPFIIVNEVAERLAFFAVAVSMVSYLVFEMHQSLPDAATHVNDWIGAAYVLTLLGAFLADAYFGRFLTIIIFSCIYFMGMILLTLSASIDSLRPPQCTKRPCTPSTNAQTSFLYGALYLIALGTGGIKPCVSTFGADQFDELDKKESQKKYAFFNWFFFAINMGALLGITLLVYVQQEKGWTWGFGVPTIAMFTSIVVLIVGFKKYRYKKPMGSVFTRFVQVIVVSIRNHFRGVVVVNESELYEMKTKESDIFGARKLPHTKQYRFLDKAAVVTDPEIITNNKWKLCTITQVEEFKSFIRILPIWASTIALSISFAQLSTFFLTQANIMGRKLGPHFTIPAGSIPVFTALNGLLLVPIYEKFVVPYLRSKTGHQRGITSLQRIGVGLFVSIFALMSAALVEKMRRTHTDPKGLTVFWLFPQFFLVGTAEVFSYVGQLEFFYDEATDGTRSISSALFLSEIGIGSWLSSAIVKIIESASGGVEEGWIRNNLNNSKLDYFYWILTGINGVNFLVFLIVSWRYKGRNYERGTIRDESNLIEVDGQFKKENDTREFSSMTS
;
A
#
# COMPACT_ATOMS: atom_id res chain seq x y z
N MET A 1 -52.78 15.16 11.19
CA MET A 1 -52.01 14.96 9.95
C MET A 1 -50.50 14.78 10.19
N GLU A 2 -49.77 15.73 10.78
CA GLU A 2 -48.33 15.51 11.07
C GLU A 2 -48.04 14.54 12.24
N GLU A 3 -48.87 14.51 13.29
CA GLU A 3 -48.72 13.57 14.42
C GLU A 3 -49.00 12.13 14.00
N ASP A 4 -50.08 11.91 13.25
CA ASP A 4 -50.43 10.61 12.68
C ASP A 4 -49.28 10.07 11.81
N SER A 5 -48.60 10.95 11.08
CA SER A 5 -47.44 10.60 10.26
C SER A 5 -46.24 10.10 11.09
N MET A 6 -45.97 10.68 12.27
CA MET A 6 -44.85 10.26 13.11
C MET A 6 -45.12 8.92 13.81
N ILE A 7 -46.35 8.69 14.28
CA ILE A 7 -46.75 7.40 14.88
C ILE A 7 -46.63 6.28 13.83
N ILE A 8 -47.03 6.55 12.59
CA ILE A 8 -46.87 5.60 11.47
C ILE A 8 -45.38 5.28 11.23
N ILE A 9 -44.49 6.28 11.27
CA ILE A 9 -43.04 6.06 11.11
C ILE A 9 -42.49 5.17 12.23
N VAL A 10 -42.93 5.38 13.48
CA VAL A 10 -42.48 4.56 14.61
C VAL A 10 -42.97 3.12 14.47
N LEU A 11 -44.26 2.91 14.19
CA LEU A 11 -44.84 1.57 14.03
C LEU A 11 -44.21 0.81 12.85
N PHE A 12 -44.05 1.47 11.70
CA PHE A 12 -43.37 0.89 10.54
C PHE A 12 -41.89 0.62 10.82
N GLY A 13 -41.22 1.51 11.55
CA GLY A 13 -39.84 1.33 11.98
C GLY A 13 -39.63 0.09 12.84
N ILE A 14 -40.53 -0.20 13.79
CA ILE A 14 -40.46 -1.41 14.63
C ILE A 14 -40.53 -2.67 13.77
N ILE A 15 -41.44 -2.71 12.79
CA ILE A 15 -41.56 -3.83 11.84
C ILE A 15 -40.28 -3.96 11.01
N LEU A 16 -39.73 -2.85 10.54
CA LEU A 16 -38.50 -2.84 9.73
C LEU A 16 -37.29 -3.37 10.51
N TRP A 17 -37.08 -2.91 11.74
CA TRP A 17 -36.00 -3.39 12.61
C TRP A 17 -36.15 -4.88 12.95
N SER A 18 -37.38 -5.32 13.25
CA SER A 18 -37.69 -6.73 13.50
C SER A 18 -37.44 -7.60 12.27
N THR A 19 -37.80 -7.11 11.08
CA THR A 19 -37.56 -7.81 9.82
C THR A 19 -36.06 -7.90 9.50
N LEU A 20 -35.32 -6.81 9.72
CA LEU A 20 -33.87 -6.77 9.54
C LEU A 20 -33.16 -7.78 10.44
N PHE A 21 -33.60 -7.90 11.70
CA PHE A 21 -33.10 -8.92 12.62
C PHE A 21 -33.32 -10.34 12.08
N LEU A 22 -34.52 -10.66 11.61
CA LEU A 22 -34.84 -11.97 11.04
C LEU A 22 -33.98 -12.28 9.80
N LEU A 23 -33.73 -11.28 8.94
CA LEU A 23 -32.85 -11.42 7.78
C LEU A 23 -31.40 -11.70 8.19
N ILE A 24 -30.88 -10.97 9.19
CA ILE A 24 -29.53 -11.19 9.73
C ILE A 24 -29.43 -12.59 10.38
N ARG A 25 -30.47 -13.03 11.10
CA ARG A 25 -30.52 -14.39 11.67
C ARG A 25 -30.46 -15.45 10.59
N LYS A 26 -31.18 -15.24 9.47
CA LYS A 26 -31.16 -16.13 8.31
C LYS A 26 -29.80 -16.15 7.60
N ALA A 27 -29.12 -15.00 7.51
CA ALA A 27 -27.79 -14.89 6.91
C ALA A 27 -26.69 -15.53 7.79
N PHE A 28 -26.86 -15.52 9.11
CA PHE A 28 -25.90 -16.05 10.07
C PHE A 28 -26.52 -17.11 11.01
N PRO A 29 -26.98 -18.26 10.47
CA PRO A 29 -27.75 -19.24 11.25
C PRO A 29 -26.97 -19.90 12.38
N LYS A 30 -25.62 -19.93 12.26
CA LYS A 30 -24.71 -20.53 13.24
C LYS A 30 -24.28 -19.60 14.36
N ARG A 31 -24.67 -18.32 14.34
CA ARG A 31 -24.27 -17.31 15.35
C ARG A 31 -25.28 -17.21 16.49
N SER A 32 -24.94 -16.56 17.60
CA SER A 32 -25.88 -16.39 18.72
C SER A 32 -26.99 -15.38 18.39
N PHE A 33 -28.05 -15.38 19.21
CA PHE A 33 -29.10 -14.34 19.16
C PHE A 33 -28.48 -12.95 19.41
N GLU A 34 -27.61 -12.86 20.42
CA GLU A 34 -26.91 -11.64 20.80
C GLU A 34 -26.03 -11.10 19.65
N PHE A 35 -25.31 -11.97 18.93
CA PHE A 35 -24.53 -11.59 17.75
C PHE A 35 -25.38 -10.88 16.70
N CYS A 36 -26.51 -11.49 16.36
CA CYS A 36 -27.43 -10.96 15.35
C CYS A 36 -28.05 -9.64 15.82
N ASN A 37 -28.43 -9.52 17.10
CA ASN A 37 -28.97 -8.27 17.63
C ASN A 37 -27.91 -7.16 17.61
N ARG A 38 -26.66 -7.45 18.01
CA ARG A 38 -25.55 -6.48 17.98
C ARG A 38 -25.24 -5.96 16.57
N LEU A 39 -25.44 -6.77 15.53
CA LEU A 39 -25.35 -6.28 14.14
C LEU A 39 -26.46 -5.29 13.81
N VAL A 40 -27.71 -5.56 14.22
CA VAL A 40 -28.83 -4.61 14.08
C VAL A 40 -28.54 -3.31 14.82
N SER A 41 -28.07 -3.40 16.07
CA SER A 41 -27.69 -2.24 16.89
C SER A 41 -26.57 -1.41 16.26
N THR A 42 -25.60 -2.06 15.60
CA THR A 42 -24.51 -1.36 14.88
C THR A 42 -25.05 -0.58 13.67
N ILE A 43 -25.99 -1.16 12.93
CA ILE A 43 -26.66 -0.51 11.80
C ILE A 43 -27.49 0.68 12.31
N HIS A 44 -28.24 0.49 13.40
CA HIS A 44 -29.01 1.55 14.03
C HIS A 44 -28.10 2.72 14.45
N ALA A 45 -27.05 2.46 15.21
CA ALA A 45 -26.17 3.53 15.69
C ALA A 45 -25.54 4.33 14.54
N SER A 46 -25.11 3.64 13.48
CA SER A 46 -24.54 4.29 12.29
C SER A 46 -25.59 5.15 11.57
N LEU A 47 -26.82 4.65 11.45
CA LEU A 47 -27.93 5.39 10.86
C LEU A 47 -28.34 6.59 11.74
N ALA A 48 -28.40 6.41 13.06
CA ALA A 48 -28.78 7.43 14.03
C ALA A 48 -27.80 8.61 14.02
N VAL A 49 -26.48 8.33 14.03
CA VAL A 49 -25.45 9.37 13.91
C VAL A 49 -25.57 10.12 12.58
N THR A 50 -25.78 9.40 11.48
CA THR A 50 -25.92 10.00 10.15
C THR A 50 -27.15 10.90 10.06
N LEU A 51 -28.31 10.41 10.51
CA LEU A 51 -29.56 11.17 10.52
C LEU A 51 -29.48 12.37 11.48
N ALA A 52 -28.84 12.20 12.63
CA ALA A 52 -28.60 13.29 13.57
C ALA A 52 -27.73 14.37 12.92
N SER A 53 -26.61 14.00 12.30
CA SER A 53 -25.73 14.92 11.58
C SER A 53 -26.43 15.70 10.45
N LEU A 54 -27.32 15.04 9.71
CA LEU A 54 -28.12 15.69 8.64
C LEU A 54 -29.26 16.56 9.18
N SER A 55 -29.60 16.42 10.46
CA SER A 55 -30.67 17.15 11.14
C SER A 55 -30.17 18.33 11.98
N VAL A 56 -28.85 18.48 12.15
CA VAL A 56 -28.23 19.67 12.75
C VAL A 56 -28.51 20.88 11.86
N GLN A 57 -29.04 21.94 12.46
CA GLN A 57 -29.43 23.16 11.74
C GLN A 57 -28.20 24.02 11.41
N ASP A 58 -27.31 24.19 12.38
CA ASP A 58 -26.04 24.90 12.22
C ASP A 58 -24.93 24.18 12.99
N TRP A 59 -23.84 23.83 12.30
CA TRP A 59 -22.69 23.17 12.92
C TRP A 59 -21.80 24.13 13.72
N SER A 60 -21.96 25.44 13.55
CA SER A 60 -21.29 26.44 14.39
C SER A 60 -21.82 26.41 15.82
N CYS A 61 -23.09 26.04 16.01
CA CYS A 61 -23.72 25.74 17.29
C CYS A 61 -24.69 24.54 17.16
N PRO A 62 -24.22 23.30 17.33
CA PRO A 62 -25.02 22.09 17.09
C PRO A 62 -26.24 21.92 18.01
N VAL A 63 -26.27 22.63 19.14
CA VAL A 63 -27.37 22.63 20.12
C VAL A 63 -28.31 23.84 19.94
N CYS A 64 -28.00 24.77 19.05
CA CYS A 64 -28.82 25.95 18.78
C CYS A 64 -29.87 25.67 17.70
N PRO A 65 -31.05 26.34 17.74
CA PRO A 65 -31.56 27.11 18.87
C PRO A 65 -32.00 26.20 20.03
N VAL A 66 -31.74 26.62 21.27
CA VAL A 66 -32.04 25.87 22.49
C VAL A 66 -33.52 26.04 22.88
N ALA A 67 -34.14 25.01 23.49
CA ALA A 67 -35.57 24.97 23.82
C ALA A 67 -36.49 25.31 22.63
N SER A 68 -36.03 24.98 21.42
CA SER A 68 -36.72 25.34 20.18
C SER A 68 -37.68 24.25 19.71
N THR A 69 -38.56 24.64 18.79
CA THR A 69 -39.49 23.70 18.15
C THR A 69 -38.73 22.74 17.23
N SER A 70 -39.08 21.46 17.32
CA SER A 70 -38.40 20.42 16.55
C SER A 70 -38.72 20.51 15.05
N SER A 71 -37.69 20.69 14.22
CA SER A 71 -37.85 20.66 12.77
C SER A 71 -38.34 19.29 12.27
N PRO A 72 -38.96 19.20 11.08
CA PRO A 72 -39.39 17.93 10.51
C PRO A 72 -38.26 16.89 10.36
N LYS A 73 -37.02 17.34 10.09
CA LYS A 73 -35.86 16.46 9.99
C LYS A 73 -35.48 15.87 11.36
N GLN A 74 -35.41 16.72 12.38
CA GLN A 74 -35.13 16.30 13.77
C GLN A 74 -36.19 15.31 14.27
N ARG A 75 -37.48 15.60 14.06
CA ARG A 75 -38.59 14.69 14.45
C ARG A 75 -38.48 13.32 13.77
N LYS A 76 -38.14 13.28 12.47
CA LYS A 76 -37.94 12.01 11.74
C LYS A 76 -36.74 11.22 12.28
N ALA A 77 -35.62 11.88 12.55
CA ALA A 77 -34.43 11.24 13.12
C ALA A 77 -34.75 10.61 14.49
N LEU A 78 -35.43 11.36 15.36
CA LEU A 78 -35.88 10.88 16.67
C LEU A 78 -36.89 9.74 16.55
N ALA A 79 -37.78 9.74 15.55
CA ALA A 79 -38.80 8.72 15.37
C ALA A 79 -38.20 7.37 14.95
N VAL A 80 -37.20 7.41 14.06
CA VAL A 80 -36.43 6.22 13.66
C VAL A 80 -35.70 5.61 14.85
N THR A 81 -35.10 6.44 15.71
CA THR A 81 -34.44 5.98 16.93
C THR A 81 -35.43 5.46 17.96
N ALA A 82 -36.56 6.12 18.17
CA ALA A 82 -37.61 5.65 19.08
C ALA A 82 -38.10 4.26 18.68
N ALA A 83 -38.33 4.03 17.38
CA ALA A 83 -38.72 2.73 16.85
C ALA A 83 -37.69 1.63 17.15
N TYR A 84 -36.39 1.94 16.98
CA TYR A 84 -35.32 1.01 17.33
C TYR A 84 -35.30 0.71 18.83
N LEU A 85 -35.39 1.72 19.70
CA LEU A 85 -35.35 1.53 21.15
C LEU A 85 -36.50 0.67 21.66
N ILE A 86 -37.68 0.78 21.05
CA ILE A 86 -38.84 -0.08 21.37
C ILE A 86 -38.57 -1.53 20.89
N TYR A 87 -38.03 -1.70 19.69
CA TYR A 87 -37.60 -3.00 19.18
C TYR A 87 -36.54 -3.66 20.10
N ASP A 88 -35.49 -2.91 20.46
CA ASP A 88 -34.35 -3.43 21.25
C ASP A 88 -34.78 -3.76 22.67
N PHE A 89 -35.68 -2.95 23.26
CA PHE A 89 -36.33 -3.27 24.53
C PHE A 89 -37.11 -4.58 24.45
N GLY A 90 -37.86 -4.81 23.37
CA GLY A 90 -38.52 -6.08 23.10
C GLY A 90 -37.54 -7.24 23.04
N CYS A 91 -36.43 -7.09 22.29
CA CYS A 91 -35.37 -8.10 22.22
C CYS A 91 -34.73 -8.39 23.58
N CYS A 92 -34.53 -7.38 24.43
CA CYS A 92 -34.01 -7.56 25.79
C CYS A 92 -34.95 -8.37 26.69
N LEU A 93 -36.26 -8.29 26.50
CA LEU A 93 -37.22 -9.11 27.26
C LEU A 93 -37.22 -10.59 26.84
N PHE A 94 -36.87 -10.88 25.60
CA PHE A 94 -36.73 -12.26 25.10
C PHE A 94 -35.39 -12.90 25.44
N ASP A 95 -34.35 -12.09 25.68
CA ASP A 95 -33.07 -12.59 26.16
C ASP A 95 -33.16 -12.94 27.66
N LYS A 96 -32.69 -14.13 28.06
CA LYS A 96 -32.89 -14.67 29.44
C LYS A 96 -32.11 -13.90 30.53
N GLN A 97 -31.48 -12.78 30.20
CA GLN A 97 -30.63 -11.98 31.08
C GLN A 97 -30.98 -10.48 30.99
N VAL A 98 -32.12 -10.09 31.56
CA VAL A 98 -32.46 -8.66 31.71
C VAL A 98 -31.52 -8.03 32.74
N ARG A 99 -30.57 -7.24 32.27
CA ARG A 99 -29.67 -6.46 33.14
C ARG A 99 -30.30 -5.13 33.51
N ILE A 100 -30.32 -4.82 34.81
CA ILE A 100 -30.91 -3.60 35.37
C ILE A 100 -30.33 -2.32 34.73
N ASP A 101 -29.04 -2.31 34.42
CA ASP A 101 -28.39 -1.14 33.81
C ASP A 101 -28.88 -0.86 32.38
N ASN A 102 -29.19 -1.89 31.59
CA ASN A 102 -29.78 -1.72 30.27
C ASN A 102 -31.25 -1.28 30.38
N LEU A 103 -31.99 -1.83 31.34
CA LEU A 103 -33.39 -1.48 31.58
C LEU A 103 -33.55 0.02 31.91
N VAL A 104 -32.72 0.52 32.84
CA VAL A 104 -32.71 1.94 33.23
C VAL A 104 -32.33 2.83 32.05
N HIS A 105 -31.34 2.42 31.25
CA HIS A 105 -30.94 3.15 30.04
C HIS A 105 -32.09 3.27 29.03
N HIS A 106 -32.75 2.17 28.68
CA HIS A 106 -33.86 2.19 27.73
C HIS A 106 -35.05 3.01 28.25
N LEU A 107 -35.38 2.89 29.53
CA LEU A 107 -36.46 3.68 30.13
C LEU A 107 -36.18 5.19 30.00
N VAL A 108 -34.98 5.64 30.37
CA VAL A 108 -34.59 7.05 30.27
C VAL A 108 -34.63 7.55 28.82
N CYS A 109 -34.16 6.75 27.87
CA CYS A 109 -34.14 7.12 26.45
C CYS A 109 -35.55 7.16 25.83
N VAL A 110 -36.41 6.17 26.12
CA VAL A 110 -37.77 6.11 25.58
C VAL A 110 -38.64 7.21 26.16
N VAL A 111 -38.57 7.44 27.48
CA VAL A 111 -39.31 8.54 28.14
C VAL A 111 -38.80 9.90 27.67
N GLY A 112 -37.47 10.06 27.53
CA GLY A 112 -36.87 11.30 27.02
C GLY A 112 -37.31 11.63 25.59
N ILE A 113 -37.29 10.65 24.68
CA ILE A 113 -37.75 10.85 23.30
C ILE A 113 -39.27 11.05 23.23
N GLY A 114 -40.04 10.29 24.01
CA GLY A 114 -41.49 10.44 24.12
C GLY A 114 -41.91 11.83 24.63
N ALA A 115 -41.21 12.36 25.63
CA ALA A 115 -41.44 13.72 26.12
C ALA A 115 -41.14 14.77 25.04
N GLY A 116 -40.07 14.60 24.26
CA GLY A 116 -39.78 15.48 23.13
C GLY A 116 -40.88 15.50 22.07
N PHE A 117 -41.52 14.36 21.78
CA PHE A 117 -42.67 14.32 20.89
C PHE A 117 -43.92 14.97 21.49
N ALA A 118 -44.21 14.70 22.76
CA ALA A 118 -45.38 15.24 23.44
C ALA A 118 -45.32 16.77 23.58
N TYR A 119 -44.17 17.33 23.93
CA TYR A 119 -43.98 18.76 24.10
C TYR A 119 -43.58 19.50 22.82
N ARG A 120 -43.13 18.78 21.77
CA ARG A 120 -42.64 19.32 20.48
C ARG A 120 -41.49 20.35 20.59
N LEU A 121 -40.82 20.40 21.73
CA LEU A 121 -39.71 21.30 22.07
C LEU A 121 -38.41 20.51 22.21
N CYS A 122 -37.27 21.22 22.31
CA CYS A 122 -35.95 20.65 22.60
C CYS A 122 -35.32 19.82 21.44
N GLY A 123 -35.71 20.10 20.19
CA GLY A 123 -35.31 19.28 19.04
C GLY A 123 -33.81 19.27 18.75
N SER A 124 -33.15 20.41 18.92
CA SER A 124 -31.70 20.55 18.68
C SER A 124 -30.90 19.83 19.77
N GLU A 125 -31.29 19.96 21.03
CA GLU A 125 -30.62 19.28 22.14
C GLU A 125 -30.82 17.76 22.10
N MET A 126 -32.01 17.28 21.71
CA MET A 126 -32.27 15.84 21.59
C MET A 126 -31.52 15.19 20.44
N VAL A 127 -31.36 15.89 19.31
CA VAL A 127 -30.53 15.40 18.20
C VAL A 127 -29.04 15.43 18.56
N ALA A 128 -28.58 16.47 19.27
CA ALA A 128 -27.23 16.50 19.82
C ALA A 128 -27.01 15.37 20.84
N ALA A 129 -28.01 15.07 21.68
CA ALA A 129 -27.99 13.94 22.60
C ALA A 129 -27.84 12.64 21.81
N LEU A 130 -28.69 12.41 20.81
CA LEU A 130 -28.65 11.23 19.95
C LEU A 130 -27.27 11.04 19.29
N TRP A 131 -26.68 12.13 18.80
CA TRP A 131 -25.37 12.09 18.16
C TRP A 131 -24.25 11.71 19.14
N ILE A 132 -24.20 12.41 20.27
CA ILE A 132 -23.27 12.13 21.37
C ILE A 132 -23.47 10.71 21.90
N THR A 133 -24.72 10.23 21.89
CA THR A 133 -25.03 8.94 22.44
C THR A 133 -24.59 7.78 21.58
N GLU A 134 -24.86 7.87 20.28
CA GLU A 134 -24.70 6.76 19.35
C GLU A 134 -23.34 6.69 18.68
N ILE A 135 -22.53 7.76 18.70
CA ILE A 135 -21.19 7.75 18.05
C ILE A 135 -20.25 6.67 18.61
N SER A 136 -20.42 6.29 19.87
CA SER A 136 -19.62 5.24 20.52
C SER A 136 -20.18 3.82 20.32
N SER A 137 -21.46 3.68 19.97
CA SER A 137 -22.17 2.39 19.94
C SER A 137 -21.62 1.40 18.90
N PRO A 138 -21.24 1.78 17.65
CA PRO A 138 -20.66 0.84 16.69
C PRO A 138 -19.39 0.17 17.22
N PHE A 139 -18.56 0.93 17.94
CA PHE A 139 -17.32 0.42 18.55
C PHE A 139 -17.60 -0.48 19.76
N LEU A 140 -18.65 -0.20 20.53
CA LEU A 140 -19.14 -1.07 21.60
C LEU A 140 -19.60 -2.43 21.06
N HIS A 141 -20.33 -2.46 19.95
CA HIS A 141 -20.77 -3.71 19.36
C HIS A 141 -19.60 -4.45 18.71
N LEU A 142 -18.69 -3.74 18.02
CA LEU A 142 -17.51 -4.31 17.39
C LEU A 142 -16.64 -5.13 18.37
N ARG A 143 -16.37 -4.61 19.57
CA ARG A 143 -15.59 -5.34 20.59
C ARG A 143 -16.27 -6.65 21.02
N GLU A 144 -17.59 -6.70 21.17
CA GLU A 144 -18.28 -7.92 21.59
C GLU A 144 -18.40 -8.91 20.43
N LEU A 145 -18.64 -8.41 19.21
CA LEU A 145 -18.61 -9.22 17.98
C LEU A 145 -17.24 -9.88 17.78
N LEU A 146 -16.15 -9.14 18.01
CA LEU A 146 -14.79 -9.69 17.93
C LEU A 146 -14.56 -10.82 18.95
N LYS A 147 -15.06 -10.69 20.18
CA LYS A 147 -14.95 -11.76 21.19
C LYS A 147 -15.66 -13.03 20.74
N GLU A 148 -16.86 -12.93 20.19
CA GLU A 148 -17.63 -14.10 19.71
C GLU A 148 -17.05 -14.70 18.42
N LEU A 149 -16.34 -13.90 17.62
CA LEU A 149 -15.58 -14.36 16.46
C LEU A 149 -14.25 -15.05 16.84
N GLY A 150 -13.93 -15.17 18.14
CA GLY A 150 -12.72 -15.83 18.63
C GLY A 150 -11.52 -14.91 18.83
N TYR A 151 -11.68 -13.60 18.69
CA TYR A 151 -10.59 -12.62 18.81
C TYR A 151 -10.44 -12.05 20.24
N ARG A 152 -10.98 -12.72 21.27
CA ARG A 152 -11.13 -12.19 22.65
C ARG A 152 -9.83 -11.64 23.26
N ASP A 153 -8.70 -12.31 23.07
CA ASP A 153 -7.42 -11.94 23.69
C ASP A 153 -6.40 -11.42 22.68
N THR A 154 -6.88 -10.89 21.55
CA THR A 154 -6.02 -10.36 20.48
C THR A 154 -5.79 -8.85 20.61
N ASP A 155 -4.72 -8.36 19.98
CA ASP A 155 -4.45 -6.91 19.88
C ASP A 155 -5.57 -6.16 19.15
N LEU A 156 -6.26 -6.82 18.21
CA LEU A 156 -7.41 -6.24 17.51
C LEU A 156 -8.57 -5.95 18.47
N ASN A 157 -8.90 -6.90 19.34
CA ASN A 157 -9.95 -6.70 20.34
C ASN A 157 -9.56 -5.66 21.39
N PHE A 158 -8.28 -5.65 21.79
CA PHE A 158 -7.76 -4.60 22.68
C PHE A 158 -7.82 -3.21 22.04
N ALA A 159 -7.46 -3.08 20.77
CA ALA A 159 -7.58 -1.83 20.04
C ALA A 159 -9.04 -1.37 19.93
N ALA A 160 -9.97 -2.28 19.67
CA ALA A 160 -11.40 -1.98 19.66
C ALA A 160 -11.90 -1.51 21.05
N ASP A 161 -11.44 -2.13 22.14
CA ASP A 161 -11.76 -1.71 23.51
C ASP A 161 -11.22 -0.31 23.83
N VAL A 162 -9.98 0.00 23.44
CA VAL A 162 -9.37 1.32 23.64
C VAL A 162 -10.09 2.38 22.80
N LEU A 163 -10.35 2.09 21.53
CA LEU A 163 -11.03 3.02 20.62
C LEU A 163 -12.44 3.35 21.11
N PHE A 164 -13.20 2.32 21.51
CA PHE A 164 -14.50 2.51 22.13
C PHE A 164 -14.39 3.39 23.39
N ALA A 165 -13.45 3.11 24.28
CA ALA A 165 -13.29 3.87 25.52
C ALA A 165 -12.94 5.35 25.25
N VAL A 166 -12.05 5.64 24.32
CA VAL A 166 -11.67 7.01 23.96
C VAL A 166 -12.86 7.77 23.40
N ILE A 167 -13.57 7.19 22.42
CA ILE A 167 -14.73 7.83 21.79
C ILE A 167 -15.85 8.04 22.82
N PHE A 168 -16.13 7.04 23.65
CA PHE A 168 -17.11 7.14 24.73
C PHE A 168 -16.75 8.26 25.70
N SER A 169 -15.47 8.36 26.11
CA SER A 169 -15.00 9.38 27.04
C SER A 169 -15.18 10.79 26.47
N ILE A 170 -14.73 11.01 25.22
CA ILE A 170 -14.83 12.33 24.58
C ILE A 170 -16.30 12.71 24.39
N ALA A 171 -17.10 11.83 23.77
CA ALA A 171 -18.49 12.16 23.47
C ALA A 171 -19.31 12.34 24.76
N ARG A 172 -19.24 11.38 25.69
CA ARG A 172 -20.15 11.33 26.84
C ARG A 172 -19.64 12.07 28.07
N MET A 173 -18.34 12.08 28.34
CA MET A 173 -17.78 12.70 29.56
C MET A 173 -17.32 14.14 29.34
N ILE A 174 -17.10 14.55 28.08
CA ILE A 174 -16.82 15.96 27.74
C ILE A 174 -18.07 16.61 27.13
N GLY A 175 -18.60 16.03 26.05
CA GLY A 175 -19.80 16.57 25.38
C GLY A 175 -21.08 16.43 26.20
N GLY A 176 -21.27 15.29 26.88
CA GLY A 176 -22.46 15.00 27.69
C GLY A 176 -22.77 16.02 28.79
N PRO A 177 -21.82 16.37 29.70
CA PRO A 177 -22.05 17.38 30.73
C PRO A 177 -22.44 18.75 30.16
N TYR A 178 -21.79 19.18 29.08
CA TYR A 178 -22.13 20.44 28.42
C TYR A 178 -23.56 20.41 27.88
N LEU A 179 -23.96 19.33 27.20
CA LEU A 179 -25.31 19.18 26.70
C LEU A 179 -26.34 19.16 27.85
N SER A 180 -26.09 18.39 28.91
CA SER A 180 -26.96 18.37 30.09
C SER A 180 -27.10 19.74 30.72
N TYR A 181 -25.99 20.50 30.84
CA TYR A 181 -26.01 21.86 31.34
C TYR A 181 -26.91 22.76 30.47
N VAL A 182 -26.71 22.77 29.16
CA VAL A 182 -27.53 23.56 28.22
C VAL A 182 -29.01 23.18 28.32
N THR A 183 -29.33 21.89 28.35
CA THR A 183 -30.72 21.42 28.47
C THR A 183 -31.37 21.82 29.79
N LEU A 184 -30.61 21.83 30.89
CA LEU A 184 -31.08 22.21 32.23
C LEU A 184 -31.26 23.73 32.40
N SER A 185 -30.34 24.50 31.83
CA SER A 185 -30.34 25.97 31.91
C SER A 185 -31.39 26.62 31.00
N ALA A 186 -31.84 25.92 29.96
CA ALA A 186 -32.89 26.39 29.08
C ALA A 186 -34.30 26.18 29.66
N ASP A 187 -35.30 26.84 29.07
CA ASP A 187 -36.71 26.74 29.47
C ASP A 187 -37.37 25.46 28.94
N ASN A 188 -36.80 24.31 29.30
CA ASN A 188 -37.29 22.99 28.94
C ASN A 188 -38.24 22.43 30.02
N PRO A 189 -39.26 21.64 29.64
CA PRO A 189 -40.11 20.91 30.58
C PRO A 189 -39.31 20.05 31.57
N ILE A 190 -39.81 19.94 32.81
CA ILE A 190 -39.15 19.22 33.92
C ILE A 190 -38.79 17.77 33.55
N ILE A 191 -39.66 17.09 32.79
CA ILE A 191 -39.43 15.71 32.36
C ILE A 191 -38.17 15.62 31.46
N ILE A 192 -37.99 16.54 30.52
CA ILE A 192 -36.82 16.57 29.62
C ILE A 192 -35.54 16.83 30.42
N LYS A 193 -35.60 17.76 31.37
CA LYS A 193 -34.50 18.05 32.30
C LYS A 193 -34.10 16.83 33.14
N ALA A 194 -35.09 16.12 33.68
CA ALA A 194 -34.87 14.91 34.46
C ALA A 194 -34.25 13.78 33.62
N MET A 195 -34.71 13.58 32.38
CA MET A 195 -34.15 12.56 31.48
C MET A 195 -32.73 12.90 31.01
N ALA A 196 -32.43 14.16 30.75
CA ALA A 196 -31.08 14.62 30.41
C ALA A 196 -30.08 14.36 31.55
N LEU A 197 -30.48 14.62 32.81
CA LEU A 197 -29.68 14.26 33.99
C LEU A 197 -29.54 12.74 34.14
N GLY A 198 -30.64 12.00 33.99
CA GLY A 198 -30.63 10.53 34.05
C GLY A 198 -29.65 9.91 33.05
N LEU A 199 -29.62 10.42 31.82
CA LEU A 199 -28.72 9.95 30.77
C LEU A 199 -27.25 10.23 31.10
N GLN A 200 -26.96 11.35 31.76
CA GLN A 200 -25.61 11.69 32.23
C GLN A 200 -25.16 10.76 33.36
N PHE A 201 -26.03 10.42 34.31
CA PHE A 201 -25.72 9.45 35.37
C PHE A 201 -25.45 8.05 34.81
N VAL A 202 -26.28 7.58 33.86
CA VAL A 202 -26.04 6.31 33.17
C VAL A 202 -24.68 6.33 32.46
N SER A 203 -24.35 7.45 31.79
CA SER A 203 -23.06 7.61 31.10
C SER A 203 -21.87 7.56 32.07
N ALA A 204 -21.98 8.19 33.24
CA ALA A 204 -20.93 8.18 34.27
C ALA A 204 -20.71 6.78 34.88
N PHE A 205 -21.80 6.04 35.13
CA PHE A 205 -21.73 4.66 35.59
C PHE A 205 -21.00 3.73 34.60
N TRP A 206 -21.32 3.87 33.30
CA TRP A 206 -20.66 3.11 32.25
C TRP A 206 -19.18 3.50 32.09
N PHE A 207 -18.85 4.79 32.21
CA PHE A 207 -17.47 5.27 32.18
C PHE A 207 -16.61 4.59 33.27
N TYR A 208 -17.11 4.53 34.50
CA TYR A 208 -16.44 3.82 35.60
C TYR A 208 -16.17 2.34 35.26
N LYS A 209 -17.16 1.62 34.72
CA LYS A 209 -16.99 0.21 34.29
C LYS A 209 -15.93 0.06 33.19
N ILE A 210 -15.90 0.97 32.23
CA ILE A 210 -14.95 0.95 31.10
C ILE A 210 -13.52 1.16 31.60
N VAL A 211 -13.28 2.17 32.44
CA VAL A 211 -11.96 2.45 33.00
C VAL A 211 -11.45 1.26 33.82
N ARG A 212 -12.31 0.66 34.66
CA ARG A 212 -11.94 -0.53 35.45
C ARG A 212 -11.54 -1.72 34.55
N MET A 213 -12.28 -1.95 33.46
CA MET A 213 -11.98 -3.03 32.50
C MET A 213 -10.63 -2.79 31.79
N LEU A 214 -10.34 -1.57 31.35
CA LEU A 214 -9.09 -1.23 30.68
C LEU A 214 -7.89 -1.38 31.61
N MET A 215 -7.99 -0.89 32.85
CA MET A 215 -6.94 -1.04 33.87
C MET A 215 -6.62 -2.52 34.13
N TYR A 216 -7.65 -3.37 34.21
CA TYR A 216 -7.47 -4.82 34.36
C TYR A 216 -6.74 -5.47 33.16
N LYS A 217 -7.12 -5.11 31.92
CA LYS A 217 -6.48 -5.64 30.69
C LYS A 217 -5.04 -5.16 30.53
N LEU A 218 -4.75 -3.93 30.91
CA LEU A 218 -3.39 -3.38 30.92
C LEU A 218 -2.52 -4.13 31.94
N SER A 219 -3.02 -4.35 33.16
CA SER A 219 -2.28 -5.06 34.22
C SER A 219 -1.96 -6.53 33.87
N THR A 220 -2.90 -7.23 33.24
CA THR A 220 -2.74 -8.65 32.86
C THR A 220 -1.78 -8.83 31.68
N ARG A 221 -1.73 -7.88 30.73
CA ARG A 221 -0.77 -7.91 29.60
C ARG A 221 0.68 -7.72 30.02
N THR A 222 0.95 -6.99 31.11
CA THR A 222 2.31 -6.76 31.60
C THR A 222 2.95 -8.00 32.24
N LYS A 223 2.18 -9.06 32.54
CA LYS A 223 2.66 -10.26 33.25
C LYS A 223 3.02 -11.45 32.35
N SER A 224 2.96 -11.34 31.02
CA SER A 224 3.30 -12.45 30.11
C SER A 224 4.48 -12.09 29.20
N THR A 225 5.70 -12.31 29.68
CA THR A 225 6.85 -12.54 28.79
C THR A 225 7.86 -13.44 29.49
N THR A 226 7.72 -14.75 29.29
CA THR A 226 8.71 -15.73 29.74
C THR A 226 9.94 -15.67 28.83
N VAL A 227 11.10 -15.62 29.46
CA VAL A 227 12.44 -15.47 28.90
C VAL A 227 12.89 -16.80 28.30
N THR A 228 13.00 -16.88 26.97
CA THR A 228 14.02 -17.70 26.26
C THR A 228 13.94 -17.41 24.75
N GLU A 229 15.10 -17.14 24.14
CA GLU A 229 15.35 -16.64 22.77
C GLU A 229 15.12 -15.14 22.51
N THR A 230 15.83 -14.27 23.26
CA THR A 230 15.84 -12.83 23.01
C THR A 230 16.69 -12.41 21.80
N LEU A 231 17.68 -13.20 21.36
CA LEU A 231 18.57 -12.81 20.25
C LEU A 231 18.03 -13.25 18.89
N VAL A 232 18.35 -12.47 17.84
CA VAL A 232 18.03 -12.82 16.45
C VAL A 232 18.97 -13.90 15.91
N SER A 233 18.44 -14.76 15.05
CA SER A 233 19.15 -15.90 14.46
C SER A 233 19.59 -15.67 13.01
N ASN A 234 19.15 -14.57 12.39
CA ASN A 234 19.42 -14.21 10.99
C ASN A 234 20.70 -13.37 10.78
N GLY A 235 21.55 -13.24 11.80
CA GLY A 235 22.81 -12.50 11.74
C GLY A 235 22.67 -10.98 11.73
N CYS A 236 21.48 -10.41 11.95
CA CYS A 236 21.30 -8.97 12.11
C CYS A 236 21.95 -8.46 13.40
N VAL A 237 22.52 -7.25 13.33
CA VAL A 237 23.18 -6.57 14.45
C VAL A 237 22.44 -5.32 14.89
N ASP A 238 22.67 -4.90 16.13
CA ASP A 238 22.25 -3.60 16.66
C ASP A 238 23.16 -2.47 16.16
N TYR A 239 22.86 -1.23 16.56
CA TYR A 239 23.66 -0.05 16.19
C TYR A 239 25.09 -0.06 16.75
N LYS A 240 25.40 -0.94 17.72
CA LYS A 240 26.74 -1.13 18.30
C LYS A 240 27.50 -2.27 17.61
N GLY A 241 26.87 -2.99 16.69
CA GLY A 241 27.47 -4.14 15.99
C GLY A 241 27.34 -5.48 16.72
N ASN A 242 26.61 -5.54 17.84
CA ASN A 242 26.31 -6.78 18.56
C ASN A 242 25.11 -7.50 17.94
N ILE A 243 24.95 -8.80 18.16
CA ILE A 243 23.74 -9.53 17.71
C ILE A 243 22.49 -8.85 18.29
N ALA A 244 21.53 -8.54 17.42
CA ALA A 244 20.36 -7.75 17.82
C ALA A 244 19.45 -8.51 18.79
N ASP A 245 18.92 -7.80 19.79
CA ASP A 245 17.94 -8.32 20.75
C ASP A 245 16.50 -7.99 20.30
N LYS A 246 15.67 -9.02 20.16
CA LYS A 246 14.24 -8.95 19.79
C LYS A 246 13.40 -8.12 20.76
N GLY A 247 13.77 -8.13 22.04
CA GLY A 247 13.18 -7.38 23.13
C GLY A 247 13.43 -5.86 23.05
N THR A 248 14.49 -5.40 22.39
CA THR A 248 14.83 -3.96 22.32
C THR A 248 14.82 -3.38 20.91
N THR A 249 15.13 -4.19 19.88
CA THR A 249 15.31 -3.75 18.50
C THR A 249 14.38 -4.47 17.52
N GLY A 250 14.15 -3.85 16.37
CA GLY A 250 13.38 -4.37 15.25
C GLY A 250 11.88 -4.50 15.53
N GLY A 251 11.25 -5.30 14.69
CA GLY A 251 9.81 -5.50 14.62
C GLY A 251 9.02 -4.19 14.55
N TRP A 252 7.83 -4.21 15.14
CA TRP A 252 6.91 -3.08 15.16
C TRP A 252 7.40 -1.87 15.98
N LYS A 253 8.52 -1.97 16.68
CA LYS A 253 9.15 -0.80 17.36
C LYS A 253 9.90 0.06 16.35
N ALA A 254 10.42 -0.55 15.29
CA ALA A 254 11.18 0.08 14.21
C ALA A 254 10.29 0.39 12.99
N SER A 255 9.32 -0.47 12.68
CA SER A 255 8.49 -0.36 11.48
C SER A 255 7.82 1.00 11.26
N PRO A 256 7.25 1.71 12.27
CA PRO A 256 6.57 2.98 12.04
C PRO A 256 7.46 4.05 11.42
N PHE A 257 8.74 4.12 11.82
CA PHE A 257 9.69 5.10 11.27
C PHE A 257 9.93 4.87 9.78
N ILE A 258 10.06 3.61 9.39
CA ILE A 258 10.28 3.19 7.99
C ILE A 258 9.03 3.43 7.15
N ILE A 259 7.84 3.12 7.71
CA ILE A 259 6.54 3.31 7.04
C ILE A 259 6.26 4.79 6.79
N VAL A 260 6.49 5.66 7.78
CA VAL A 260 6.31 7.12 7.61
C VAL A 260 7.24 7.65 6.53
N ASN A 261 8.48 7.15 6.47
CA ASN A 261 9.39 7.53 5.41
C ASN A 261 8.88 7.13 4.03
N GLU A 262 8.32 5.93 3.89
CA GLU A 262 7.74 5.49 2.63
C GLU A 262 6.57 6.38 2.20
N VAL A 263 5.69 6.78 3.12
CA VAL A 263 4.58 7.70 2.79
C VAL A 263 5.13 9.03 2.25
N ALA A 264 6.12 9.62 2.93
CA ALA A 264 6.67 10.92 2.57
C ALA A 264 7.41 10.90 1.23
N GLU A 265 8.25 9.88 0.99
CA GLU A 265 8.96 9.72 -0.30
C GLU A 265 7.98 9.53 -1.45
N ARG A 266 6.97 8.67 -1.28
CA ARG A 266 5.98 8.43 -2.34
C ARG A 266 5.14 9.65 -2.62
N LEU A 267 4.72 10.36 -1.58
CA LEU A 267 4.02 11.63 -1.70
C LEU A 267 4.83 12.65 -2.51
N ALA A 268 6.12 12.82 -2.19
CA ALA A 268 6.99 13.75 -2.91
C ALA A 268 7.22 13.32 -4.36
N PHE A 269 7.54 12.04 -4.58
CA PHE A 269 7.82 11.50 -5.91
C PHE A 269 6.62 11.64 -6.85
N PHE A 270 5.43 11.21 -6.41
CA PHE A 270 4.23 11.26 -7.23
C PHE A 270 3.76 12.70 -7.48
N ALA A 271 3.85 13.59 -6.49
CA ALA A 271 3.49 15.00 -6.67
C ALA A 271 4.37 15.68 -7.73
N VAL A 272 5.68 15.42 -7.74
CA VAL A 272 6.57 15.93 -8.79
C VAL A 272 6.24 15.28 -10.14
N ALA A 273 6.07 13.95 -10.19
CA ALA A 273 5.87 13.22 -11.44
C ALA A 273 4.61 13.64 -12.21
N VAL A 274 3.47 13.81 -11.52
CA VAL A 274 2.21 14.19 -12.19
C VAL A 274 2.10 15.69 -12.50
N SER A 275 3.04 16.50 -12.00
CA SER A 275 3.03 17.94 -12.18
C SER A 275 4.09 18.42 -13.19
N MET A 276 5.16 17.64 -13.37
CA MET A 276 6.35 18.10 -14.09
C MET A 276 6.11 18.40 -15.57
N VAL A 277 5.32 17.59 -16.30
CA VAL A 277 5.02 17.90 -17.71
C VAL A 277 4.31 19.25 -17.82
N SER A 278 3.37 19.53 -16.91
CA SER A 278 2.65 20.80 -16.88
C SER A 278 3.59 21.96 -16.52
N TYR A 279 4.52 21.76 -15.57
CA TYR A 279 5.53 22.75 -15.23
C TYR A 279 6.45 23.08 -16.42
N LEU A 280 6.95 22.07 -17.12
CA LEU A 280 7.83 22.26 -18.27
C LEU A 280 7.11 22.96 -19.44
N VAL A 281 5.85 22.63 -19.69
CA VAL A 281 5.06 23.26 -20.78
C VAL A 281 4.62 24.68 -20.42
N PHE A 282 4.08 24.90 -19.22
CA PHE A 282 3.43 26.16 -18.87
C PHE A 282 4.37 27.18 -18.22
N GLU A 283 5.35 26.76 -17.42
CA GLU A 283 6.29 27.67 -16.76
C GLU A 283 7.65 27.75 -17.47
N MET A 284 8.14 26.64 -18.04
CA MET A 284 9.42 26.63 -18.77
C MET A 284 9.27 26.79 -20.29
N HIS A 285 8.02 26.88 -20.78
CA HIS A 285 7.67 27.08 -22.19
C HIS A 285 8.30 26.05 -23.16
N GLN A 286 8.49 24.80 -22.71
CA GLN A 286 8.96 23.72 -23.56
C GLN A 286 7.85 23.18 -24.46
N SER A 287 8.26 22.55 -25.57
CA SER A 287 7.32 21.81 -26.41
C SER A 287 6.74 20.62 -25.64
N LEU A 288 5.51 20.23 -25.94
CA LEU A 288 4.86 19.09 -25.29
C LEU A 288 5.62 17.76 -25.50
N PRO A 289 6.09 17.43 -26.73
CA PRO A 289 6.94 16.24 -26.94
C PRO A 289 8.24 16.28 -26.13
N ASP A 290 8.90 17.44 -26.05
CA ASP A 290 10.14 17.58 -25.27
C ASP A 290 9.87 17.44 -23.78
N ALA A 291 8.85 18.11 -23.25
CA ALA A 291 8.46 18.01 -21.85
C ALA A 291 8.15 16.56 -21.44
N ALA A 292 7.41 15.82 -22.27
CA ALA A 292 7.12 14.40 -22.04
C ALA A 292 8.40 13.55 -22.07
N THR A 293 9.31 13.81 -23.01
CA THR A 293 10.61 13.12 -23.12
C THR A 293 11.47 13.39 -21.88
N HIS A 294 11.60 14.65 -21.46
CA HIS A 294 12.41 15.02 -20.29
C HIS A 294 11.88 14.44 -18.98
N VAL A 295 10.54 14.36 -18.81
CA VAL A 295 9.94 13.69 -17.63
C VAL A 295 10.22 12.19 -17.67
N ASN A 296 10.07 11.55 -18.83
CA ASN A 296 10.42 10.14 -19.01
C ASN A 296 11.92 9.89 -18.77
N ASP A 297 12.80 10.80 -19.17
CA ASP A 297 14.23 10.67 -18.95
C ASP A 297 14.60 10.80 -17.47
N TRP A 298 13.93 11.70 -16.75
CA TRP A 298 14.07 11.86 -15.30
C TRP A 298 13.58 10.61 -14.54
N ILE A 299 12.37 10.14 -14.82
CA ILE A 299 11.82 8.90 -14.23
C ILE A 299 12.73 7.72 -14.60
N GLY A 300 13.16 7.67 -15.86
CA GLY A 300 14.11 6.71 -16.41
C GLY A 300 15.37 6.60 -15.56
N ALA A 301 16.05 7.74 -15.37
CA ALA A 301 17.23 7.82 -14.53
C ALA A 301 16.95 7.42 -13.07
N ALA A 302 15.84 7.89 -12.48
CA ALA A 302 15.50 7.61 -11.09
C ALA A 302 15.37 6.10 -10.80
N TYR A 303 14.75 5.36 -11.72
CA TYR A 303 14.52 3.93 -11.57
C TYR A 303 15.71 3.07 -12.03
N VAL A 304 16.48 3.48 -13.05
CA VAL A 304 17.72 2.77 -13.43
C VAL A 304 18.81 2.91 -12.37
N LEU A 305 18.93 4.09 -11.74
CA LEU A 305 19.88 4.33 -10.65
C LEU A 305 19.59 3.48 -9.40
N THR A 306 18.46 2.77 -9.33
CA THR A 306 18.21 1.77 -8.28
C THR A 306 19.20 0.62 -8.29
N LEU A 307 19.74 0.26 -9.46
CA LEU A 307 20.80 -0.75 -9.57
C LEU A 307 22.07 -0.27 -8.87
N LEU A 308 22.42 1.02 -9.04
CA LEU A 308 23.55 1.64 -8.35
C LEU A 308 23.30 1.74 -6.83
N GLY A 309 22.09 2.13 -6.43
CA GLY A 309 21.68 2.20 -5.03
C GLY A 309 21.81 0.85 -4.31
N ALA A 310 21.28 -0.22 -4.92
CA ALA A 310 21.38 -1.57 -4.40
C ALA A 310 22.83 -2.05 -4.30
N PHE A 311 23.64 -1.76 -5.32
CA PHE A 311 25.06 -2.07 -5.32
C PHE A 311 25.81 -1.42 -4.15
N LEU A 312 25.64 -0.10 -3.97
CA LEU A 312 26.31 0.65 -2.91
C LEU A 312 25.90 0.17 -1.51
N ALA A 313 24.61 -0.17 -1.34
CA ALA A 313 24.09 -0.72 -0.09
C ALA A 313 24.68 -2.09 0.26
N ASP A 314 24.70 -3.02 -0.70
CA ASP A 314 25.13 -4.39 -0.44
C ASP A 314 26.66 -4.54 -0.43
N ALA A 315 27.40 -3.71 -1.16
CA ALA A 315 28.85 -3.81 -1.29
C ALA A 315 29.64 -2.97 -0.27
N TYR A 316 29.14 -1.79 0.14
CA TYR A 316 29.94 -0.83 0.92
C TYR A 316 29.24 -0.30 2.17
N PHE A 317 28.14 0.45 2.01
CA PHE A 317 27.62 1.31 3.08
C PHE A 317 26.64 0.59 4.03
N GLY A 318 26.02 -0.50 3.58
CA GLY A 318 24.84 -1.06 4.22
C GLY A 318 23.58 -0.28 3.85
N ARG A 319 22.42 -0.92 4.06
CA ARG A 319 21.11 -0.40 3.61
C ARG A 319 20.73 0.91 4.29
N PHE A 320 20.87 1.00 5.62
CA PHE A 320 20.47 2.20 6.38
C PHE A 320 21.27 3.44 5.98
N LEU A 321 22.60 3.33 5.92
CA LEU A 321 23.46 4.45 5.58
C LEU A 321 23.21 4.92 4.14
N THR A 322 22.98 3.98 3.22
CA THR A 322 22.57 4.29 1.83
C THR A 322 21.26 5.08 1.82
N ILE A 323 20.22 4.63 2.56
CA ILE A 323 18.96 5.37 2.65
C ILE A 323 19.19 6.80 3.15
N ILE A 324 19.95 7.01 4.22
CA ILE A 324 20.18 8.35 4.77
C ILE A 324 20.95 9.25 3.80
N ILE A 325 22.06 8.79 3.23
CA ILE A 325 22.87 9.57 2.29
C ILE A 325 22.02 9.99 1.08
N PHE A 326 21.31 9.04 0.49
CA PHE A 326 20.52 9.30 -0.70
C PHE A 326 19.23 10.09 -0.42
N SER A 327 18.65 9.99 0.78
CA SER A 327 17.58 10.90 1.22
C SER A 327 18.07 12.34 1.37
N CYS A 328 19.28 12.57 1.86
CA CYS A 328 19.87 13.92 1.88
C CYS A 328 20.09 14.48 0.47
N ILE A 329 20.57 13.65 -0.46
CA ILE A 329 20.71 14.02 -1.88
C ILE A 329 19.35 14.36 -2.50
N TYR A 330 18.33 13.52 -2.25
CA TYR A 330 16.95 13.76 -2.68
C TYR A 330 16.46 15.11 -2.16
N PHE A 331 16.63 15.37 -0.87
CA PHE A 331 16.20 16.60 -0.22
C PHE A 331 16.88 17.84 -0.82
N MET A 332 18.18 17.77 -1.11
CA MET A 332 18.89 18.85 -1.81
C MET A 332 18.29 19.10 -3.20
N GLY A 333 18.02 18.04 -3.97
CA GLY A 333 17.35 18.17 -5.27
C GLY A 333 15.96 18.82 -5.16
N MET A 334 15.18 18.49 -4.13
CA MET A 334 13.87 19.09 -3.85
C MET A 334 13.97 20.58 -3.47
N ILE A 335 14.99 20.97 -2.70
CA ILE A 335 15.28 22.39 -2.42
C ILE A 335 15.54 23.13 -3.73
N LEU A 336 16.44 22.61 -4.58
CA LEU A 336 16.76 23.26 -5.85
C LEU A 336 15.53 23.35 -6.77
N LEU A 337 14.69 22.30 -6.82
CA LEU A 337 13.45 22.32 -7.59
C LEU A 337 12.48 23.40 -7.06
N THR A 338 12.35 23.53 -5.75
CA THR A 338 11.52 24.56 -5.12
C THR A 338 12.06 25.96 -5.40
N LEU A 339 13.39 26.15 -5.38
CA LEU A 339 14.03 27.41 -5.74
C LEU A 339 13.80 27.77 -7.21
N SER A 340 13.87 26.79 -8.13
CA SER A 340 13.56 26.99 -9.55
C SER A 340 12.15 27.56 -9.76
N ALA A 341 11.17 27.09 -8.99
CA ALA A 341 9.80 27.59 -9.07
C ALA A 341 9.57 28.92 -8.32
N SER A 342 10.44 29.29 -7.38
CA SER A 342 10.24 30.44 -6.49
C SER A 342 11.01 31.70 -6.89
N ILE A 343 12.10 31.55 -7.64
CA ILE A 343 12.96 32.66 -8.05
C ILE A 343 12.70 32.97 -9.53
N ASP A 344 12.23 34.19 -9.81
CA ASP A 344 11.88 34.61 -11.18
C ASP A 344 13.04 34.57 -12.16
N SER A 345 14.28 34.79 -11.73
CA SER A 345 15.46 34.68 -12.61
C SER A 345 15.76 33.24 -13.05
N LEU A 346 15.23 32.23 -12.36
CA LEU A 346 15.42 30.81 -12.66
C LEU A 346 14.33 30.24 -13.58
N ARG A 347 13.40 31.07 -14.05
CA ARG A 347 12.35 30.71 -15.02
C ARG A 347 12.20 31.77 -16.12
N PRO A 348 11.70 31.42 -17.32
CA PRO A 348 11.43 32.44 -18.33
C PRO A 348 10.34 33.42 -17.83
N PRO A 349 10.32 34.65 -18.36
CA PRO A 349 9.32 35.64 -17.97
C PRO A 349 7.91 35.16 -18.36
N GLN A 350 6.91 35.57 -17.58
CA GLN A 350 5.49 35.25 -17.83
C GLN A 350 5.10 35.57 -19.29
N CYS A 351 4.42 34.63 -19.93
CA CYS A 351 4.10 34.75 -21.35
C CYS A 351 3.04 35.84 -21.59
N THR A 352 3.50 37.01 -22.06
CA THR A 352 2.62 38.15 -22.42
C THR A 352 2.21 38.17 -23.89
N LYS A 353 3.00 37.54 -24.78
CA LYS A 353 2.73 37.40 -26.22
C LYS A 353 3.09 35.99 -26.68
N ARG A 354 2.34 35.43 -27.63
CA ARG A 354 2.63 34.14 -28.28
C ARG A 354 3.36 34.37 -29.62
N PRO A 355 4.41 33.60 -29.95
CA PRO A 355 5.01 32.53 -29.15
C PRO A 355 5.75 33.05 -27.91
N CYS A 356 5.69 32.29 -26.81
CA CYS A 356 6.32 32.64 -25.54
C CYS A 356 7.85 32.56 -25.66
N THR A 357 8.57 33.39 -24.90
CA THR A 357 10.04 33.31 -24.83
C THR A 357 10.44 31.99 -24.16
N PRO A 358 11.25 31.13 -24.82
CA PRO A 358 11.66 29.85 -24.25
C PRO A 358 12.62 30.05 -23.06
N SER A 359 12.72 29.04 -22.19
CA SER A 359 13.69 29.02 -21.09
C SER A 359 15.13 29.10 -21.60
N THR A 360 15.98 29.83 -20.90
CA THR A 360 17.41 29.88 -21.24
C THR A 360 18.10 28.55 -20.90
N ASN A 361 19.26 28.29 -21.52
CA ASN A 361 20.06 27.10 -21.22
C ASN A 361 20.46 27.01 -19.74
N ALA A 362 20.71 28.15 -19.08
CA ALA A 362 21.06 28.20 -17.66
C ALA A 362 19.87 27.80 -16.77
N GLN A 363 18.68 28.33 -17.04
CA GLN A 363 17.44 27.99 -16.31
C GLN A 363 17.11 26.50 -16.47
N THR A 364 17.23 26.01 -17.70
CA THR A 364 16.99 24.60 -18.04
C THR A 364 18.01 23.68 -17.35
N SER A 365 19.29 24.04 -17.37
CA SER A 365 20.35 23.27 -16.70
C SER A 365 20.19 23.23 -15.18
N PHE A 366 19.75 24.33 -14.57
CA PHE A 366 19.46 24.39 -13.14
C PHE A 366 18.32 23.43 -12.75
N LEU A 367 17.21 23.47 -13.50
CA LEU A 367 16.07 22.58 -13.29
C LEU A 367 16.46 21.11 -13.46
N TYR A 368 17.22 20.77 -14.50
CA TYR A 368 17.68 19.39 -14.72
C TYR A 368 18.71 18.94 -13.68
N GLY A 369 19.57 19.82 -13.21
CA GLY A 369 20.43 19.54 -12.06
C GLY A 369 19.63 19.15 -10.82
N ALA A 370 18.54 19.88 -10.53
CA ALA A 370 17.62 19.55 -9.45
C ALA A 370 16.94 18.18 -9.65
N LEU A 371 16.39 17.95 -10.85
CA LEU A 371 15.72 16.69 -11.20
C LEU A 371 16.68 15.48 -11.14
N TYR A 372 17.91 15.61 -11.62
CA TYR A 372 18.89 14.51 -11.56
C TYR A 372 19.36 14.21 -10.14
N LEU A 373 19.45 15.21 -9.24
CA LEU A 373 19.69 14.95 -7.82
C LEU A 373 18.51 14.21 -7.18
N ILE A 374 17.27 14.60 -7.52
CA ILE A 374 16.07 13.86 -7.09
C ILE A 374 16.14 12.42 -7.61
N ALA A 375 16.47 12.22 -8.88
CA ALA A 375 16.60 10.89 -9.48
C ALA A 375 17.68 10.04 -8.80
N LEU A 376 18.85 10.63 -8.51
CA LEU A 376 19.94 9.96 -7.80
C LEU A 376 19.50 9.54 -6.39
N GLY A 377 18.92 10.47 -5.63
CA GLY A 377 18.37 10.20 -4.29
C GLY A 377 17.32 9.07 -4.33
N THR A 378 16.39 9.15 -5.28
CA THR A 378 15.35 8.15 -5.52
C THR A 378 15.96 6.76 -5.77
N GLY A 379 16.98 6.69 -6.62
CA GLY A 379 17.69 5.46 -6.96
C GLY A 379 18.31 4.78 -5.74
N GLY A 380 18.92 5.54 -4.82
CA GLY A 380 19.49 4.97 -3.60
C GLY A 380 18.46 4.45 -2.60
N ILE A 381 17.33 5.15 -2.46
CA ILE A 381 16.32 4.89 -1.42
C ILE A 381 15.46 3.67 -1.78
N LYS A 382 14.84 3.65 -2.97
CA LYS A 382 13.79 2.68 -3.32
C LYS A 382 14.17 1.19 -3.16
N PRO A 383 15.36 0.71 -3.60
CA PRO A 383 15.71 -0.71 -3.45
C PRO A 383 16.08 -1.08 -2.00
N CYS A 384 16.40 -0.09 -1.16
CA CYS A 384 16.93 -0.30 0.18
C CYS A 384 15.86 -0.23 1.27
N VAL A 385 14.83 0.61 1.13
CA VAL A 385 13.84 0.85 2.22
C VAL A 385 12.97 -0.38 2.49
N SER A 386 12.46 -1.05 1.45
CA SER A 386 11.61 -2.23 1.62
C SER A 386 12.38 -3.41 2.21
N THR A 387 13.63 -3.60 1.77
CA THR A 387 14.53 -4.65 2.26
C THR A 387 15.01 -4.35 3.69
N PHE A 388 15.31 -3.09 4.00
CA PHE A 388 15.62 -2.66 5.37
C PHE A 388 14.44 -2.82 6.32
N GLY A 389 13.21 -2.55 5.85
CA GLY A 389 11.99 -2.83 6.59
C GLY A 389 11.78 -4.31 6.89
N ALA A 390 12.07 -5.18 5.92
CA ALA A 390 12.03 -6.62 6.10
C ALA A 390 13.07 -7.13 7.11
N ASP A 391 14.28 -6.56 7.12
CA ASP A 391 15.36 -6.93 8.06
C ASP A 391 15.01 -6.68 9.53
N GLN A 392 13.95 -5.91 9.81
CA GLN A 392 13.48 -5.67 11.17
C GLN A 392 12.83 -6.92 11.78
N PHE A 393 12.54 -7.95 10.99
CA PHE A 393 11.91 -9.19 11.45
C PHE A 393 12.84 -10.39 11.19
N ASP A 394 12.99 -11.27 12.17
CA ASP A 394 13.71 -12.53 12.02
C ASP A 394 12.87 -13.54 11.22
N GLU A 395 13.35 -13.95 10.05
CA GLU A 395 12.64 -14.87 9.15
C GLU A 395 12.64 -16.31 9.66
N LEU A 396 13.60 -16.68 10.51
CA LEU A 396 13.70 -18.02 11.09
C LEU A 396 12.77 -18.19 12.30
N ASP A 397 12.39 -17.08 12.93
CA ASP A 397 11.41 -17.06 14.01
C ASP A 397 9.98 -17.07 13.44
N LYS A 398 9.21 -18.14 13.73
CA LYS A 398 7.84 -18.29 13.23
C LYS A 398 6.92 -17.12 13.63
N LYS A 399 7.11 -16.53 14.82
CA LYS A 399 6.27 -15.41 15.31
C LYS A 399 6.64 -14.11 14.61
N GLU A 400 7.93 -13.79 14.47
CA GLU A 400 8.36 -12.59 13.74
C GLU A 400 8.12 -12.69 12.24
N SER A 401 8.28 -13.88 11.63
CA SER A 401 7.95 -14.11 10.23
C SER A 401 6.48 -13.83 9.92
N GLN A 402 5.55 -14.16 10.82
CA GLN A 402 4.13 -13.81 10.66
C GLN A 402 3.90 -12.29 10.73
N LYS A 403 4.58 -11.61 11.66
CA LYS A 403 4.51 -10.14 11.82
C LYS A 403 5.10 -9.40 10.61
N LYS A 404 6.10 -9.97 9.94
CA LYS A 404 6.70 -9.44 8.71
C LYS A 404 5.67 -9.29 7.58
N TYR A 405 4.75 -10.24 7.41
CA TYR A 405 3.70 -10.14 6.40
C TYR A 405 2.77 -8.94 6.68
N ALA A 406 2.42 -8.71 7.94
CA ALA A 406 1.64 -7.53 8.32
C ALA A 406 2.42 -6.23 8.04
N PHE A 407 3.75 -6.21 8.23
CA PHE A 407 4.58 -5.07 7.83
C PHE A 407 4.46 -4.78 6.33
N PHE A 408 4.60 -5.79 5.47
CA PHE A 408 4.47 -5.58 4.02
C PHE A 408 3.07 -5.09 3.60
N ASN A 409 2.01 -5.55 4.26
CA ASN A 409 0.66 -5.02 4.02
C ASN A 409 0.56 -3.53 4.38
N TRP A 410 1.12 -3.12 5.52
CA TRP A 410 1.17 -1.71 5.93
C TRP A 410 2.09 -0.86 5.04
N PHE A 411 3.19 -1.44 4.57
CA PHE A 411 4.10 -0.81 3.62
C PHE A 411 3.40 -0.56 2.27
N PHE A 412 2.65 -1.54 1.77
CA PHE A 412 1.83 -1.38 0.57
C PHE A 412 0.75 -0.30 0.75
N PHE A 413 0.08 -0.29 1.91
CA PHE A 413 -0.86 0.78 2.24
C PHE A 413 -0.19 2.16 2.26
N ALA A 414 1.01 2.27 2.82
CA ALA A 414 1.78 3.51 2.85
C ALA A 414 2.15 4.03 1.45
N ILE A 415 2.55 3.14 0.54
CA ILE A 415 2.82 3.51 -0.87
C ILE A 415 1.57 4.13 -1.50
N ASN A 416 0.43 3.45 -1.38
CA ASN A 416 -0.82 3.92 -1.99
C ASN A 416 -1.33 5.21 -1.33
N MET A 417 -1.18 5.35 -0.01
CA MET A 417 -1.54 6.56 0.71
C MET A 417 -0.67 7.75 0.28
N GLY A 418 0.66 7.56 0.20
CA GLY A 418 1.58 8.58 -0.29
C GLY A 418 1.25 9.01 -1.71
N ALA A 419 1.02 8.04 -2.60
CA ALA A 419 0.60 8.31 -3.98
C ALA A 419 -0.72 9.10 -4.03
N LEU A 420 -1.74 8.68 -3.28
CA LEU A 420 -3.05 9.35 -3.23
C LEU A 420 -2.94 10.80 -2.77
N LEU A 421 -2.19 11.05 -1.69
CA LEU A 421 -1.95 12.41 -1.17
C LEU A 421 -1.15 13.26 -2.17
N GLY A 422 -0.16 12.67 -2.84
CA GLY A 422 0.64 13.34 -3.87
C GLY A 422 -0.19 13.78 -5.07
N ILE A 423 -1.00 12.88 -5.64
CA ILE A 423 -1.80 13.17 -6.85
C ILE A 423 -3.06 13.99 -6.57
N THR A 424 -3.59 13.99 -5.34
CA THR A 424 -4.81 14.75 -5.00
C THR A 424 -4.48 16.03 -4.24
N LEU A 425 -4.12 15.91 -2.96
CA LEU A 425 -3.92 17.04 -2.06
C LEU A 425 -2.83 17.99 -2.57
N LEU A 426 -1.65 17.47 -2.95
CA LEU A 426 -0.56 18.33 -3.40
C LEU A 426 -0.80 18.95 -4.76
N VAL A 427 -1.41 18.23 -5.71
CA VAL A 427 -1.81 18.81 -7.00
C VAL A 427 -2.84 19.93 -6.79
N TYR A 428 -3.79 19.76 -5.88
CA TYR A 428 -4.75 20.80 -5.52
C TYR A 428 -4.06 22.03 -4.93
N VAL A 429 -3.15 21.84 -3.96
CA VAL A 429 -2.35 22.93 -3.38
C VAL A 429 -1.55 23.65 -4.45
N GLN A 430 -0.93 22.92 -5.38
CA GLN A 430 -0.18 23.49 -6.49
C GLN A 430 -1.05 24.33 -7.42
N GLN A 431 -2.27 23.89 -7.72
CA GLN A 431 -3.19 24.63 -8.59
C GLN A 431 -3.72 25.91 -7.92
N GLU A 432 -4.03 25.86 -6.63
CA GLU A 432 -4.62 26.99 -5.89
C GLU A 432 -3.59 27.99 -5.34
N LYS A 433 -2.39 27.51 -4.98
CA LYS A 433 -1.33 28.32 -4.33
C LYS A 433 -0.08 28.51 -5.20
N GLY A 434 0.00 27.85 -6.34
CA GLY A 434 1.12 27.94 -7.28
C GLY A 434 2.25 26.93 -7.03
N TRP A 435 3.21 26.92 -7.95
CA TRP A 435 4.29 25.92 -8.04
C TRP A 435 5.25 25.93 -6.84
N THR A 436 5.54 27.09 -6.26
CA THR A 436 6.36 27.20 -5.04
C THR A 436 5.82 26.34 -3.90
N TRP A 437 4.52 26.41 -3.64
CA TRP A 437 3.88 25.58 -2.60
C TRP A 437 3.75 24.13 -3.03
N GLY A 438 3.49 23.89 -4.32
CA GLY A 438 3.43 22.56 -4.92
C GLY A 438 4.70 21.73 -4.71
N PHE A 439 5.88 22.35 -4.81
CA PHE A 439 7.17 21.68 -4.56
C PHE A 439 7.70 21.88 -3.12
N GLY A 440 7.37 23.00 -2.47
CA GLY A 440 7.83 23.31 -1.12
C GLY A 440 7.24 22.40 -0.04
N VAL A 441 5.94 22.08 -0.11
CA VAL A 441 5.30 21.16 0.86
C VAL A 441 5.93 19.75 0.83
N PRO A 442 6.08 19.08 -0.33
CA PRO A 442 6.78 17.80 -0.38
C PRO A 442 8.26 17.90 0.02
N THR A 443 8.93 19.05 -0.21
CA THR A 443 10.29 19.29 0.30
C THR A 443 10.35 19.25 1.83
N ILE A 444 9.41 19.92 2.51
CA ILE A 444 9.30 19.88 3.98
C ILE A 444 8.99 18.45 4.45
N ALA A 445 8.06 17.75 3.79
CA ALA A 445 7.73 16.37 4.13
C ALA A 445 8.94 15.44 4.05
N MET A 446 9.79 15.60 3.03
CA MET A 446 11.04 14.84 2.90
C MET A 446 12.05 15.16 4.00
N PHE A 447 12.19 16.43 4.40
CA PHE A 447 13.03 16.79 5.54
C PHE A 447 12.55 16.12 6.84
N THR A 448 11.25 16.22 7.12
CA THR A 448 10.65 15.58 8.30
C THR A 448 10.86 14.06 8.27
N SER A 449 10.75 13.44 7.10
CA SER A 449 11.02 12.01 6.91
C SER A 449 12.43 11.60 7.32
N ILE A 450 13.44 12.37 6.91
CA ILE A 450 14.85 12.12 7.26
C ILE A 450 15.04 12.18 8.77
N VAL A 451 14.48 13.20 9.43
CA VAL A 451 14.54 13.33 10.89
C VAL A 451 13.89 12.14 11.58
N VAL A 452 12.70 11.71 11.12
CA VAL A 452 11.99 10.54 11.65
C VAL A 452 12.84 9.26 11.51
N LEU A 453 13.47 9.03 10.35
CA LEU A 453 14.36 7.89 10.17
C LEU A 453 15.53 7.90 11.15
N ILE A 454 16.20 9.05 11.31
CA ILE A 454 17.35 9.19 12.20
C ILE A 454 16.95 8.94 13.66
N VAL A 455 15.79 9.44 14.11
CA VAL A 455 15.29 9.21 15.48
C VAL A 455 15.14 7.71 15.80
N GLY A 456 14.83 6.88 14.80
CA GLY A 456 14.70 5.44 14.96
C GLY A 456 16.01 4.66 15.08
N PHE A 457 17.20 5.28 14.91
CA PHE A 457 18.47 4.56 14.70
C PHE A 457 18.82 3.49 15.77
N LYS A 458 18.52 3.75 17.05
CA LYS A 458 18.79 2.81 18.14
C LYS A 458 17.84 1.60 18.16
N LYS A 459 16.71 1.71 17.46
CA LYS A 459 15.66 0.67 17.41
C LYS A 459 15.81 -0.24 16.20
N TYR A 460 16.61 0.12 15.20
CA TYR A 460 16.75 -0.70 14.00
C TYR A 460 17.67 -1.91 14.20
N ARG A 461 17.43 -2.93 13.37
CA ARG A 461 18.33 -4.04 13.11
C ARG A 461 19.04 -3.81 11.78
N TYR A 462 20.34 -4.11 11.73
CA TYR A 462 21.20 -3.84 10.60
C TYR A 462 21.77 -5.16 10.04
N LYS A 463 21.69 -5.34 8.73
CA LYS A 463 22.47 -6.39 8.04
C LYS A 463 23.83 -5.85 7.64
N LYS A 464 24.86 -6.68 7.84
CA LYS A 464 26.21 -6.39 7.35
C LYS A 464 26.25 -6.53 5.82
N PRO A 465 27.02 -5.70 5.10
CA PRO A 465 27.22 -5.83 3.66
C PRO A 465 27.76 -7.22 3.28
N MET A 466 27.21 -7.84 2.22
CA MET A 466 27.61 -9.17 1.73
C MET A 466 28.67 -9.09 0.62
N GLY A 467 29.16 -7.89 0.33
CA GLY A 467 30.10 -7.61 -0.76
C GLY A 467 29.42 -7.50 -2.12
N SER A 468 30.22 -7.18 -3.14
CA SER A 468 29.74 -6.93 -4.50
C SER A 468 29.29 -8.21 -5.21
N VAL A 469 27.99 -8.30 -5.51
CA VAL A 469 27.39 -9.34 -6.37
C VAL A 469 27.99 -9.30 -7.78
N PHE A 470 28.19 -8.10 -8.34
CA PHE A 470 28.76 -7.96 -9.68
C PHE A 470 30.18 -8.50 -9.78
N THR A 471 30.99 -8.33 -8.74
CA THR A 471 32.34 -8.91 -8.69
C THR A 471 32.27 -10.43 -8.75
N ARG A 472 31.32 -11.05 -8.03
CA ARG A 472 31.10 -12.51 -8.09
C ARG A 472 30.64 -12.97 -9.47
N PHE A 473 29.74 -12.23 -10.11
CA PHE A 473 29.29 -12.54 -11.48
C PHE A 473 30.44 -12.48 -12.48
N VAL A 474 31.24 -11.41 -12.43
CA VAL A 474 32.41 -11.25 -13.31
C VAL A 474 33.44 -12.35 -13.07
N GLN A 475 33.68 -12.76 -11.82
CA GLN A 475 34.55 -13.90 -11.49
C GLN A 475 34.06 -15.18 -12.17
N VAL A 476 32.78 -15.52 -12.02
CA VAL A 476 32.19 -16.72 -12.67
C VAL A 476 32.34 -16.65 -14.18
N ILE A 477 32.05 -15.50 -14.81
CA ILE A 477 32.20 -15.32 -16.26
C ILE A 477 33.65 -15.53 -16.69
N VAL A 478 34.60 -14.83 -16.06
CA VAL A 478 36.02 -14.85 -16.43
C VAL A 478 36.60 -16.25 -16.26
N VAL A 479 36.34 -16.92 -15.14
CA VAL A 479 36.85 -18.28 -14.89
C VAL A 479 36.21 -19.29 -15.82
N SER A 480 34.90 -19.20 -16.09
CA SER A 480 34.21 -20.10 -17.03
C SER A 480 34.78 -19.99 -18.44
N ILE A 481 34.98 -18.76 -18.94
CA ILE A 481 35.55 -18.49 -20.27
C ILE A 481 36.98 -19.00 -20.34
N ARG A 482 37.81 -18.69 -19.34
CA ARG A 482 39.21 -19.14 -19.27
C ARG A 482 39.30 -20.67 -19.29
N ASN A 483 38.50 -21.35 -18.49
CA ASN A 483 38.50 -22.81 -18.42
C ASN A 483 37.91 -23.44 -19.69
N HIS A 484 36.96 -22.79 -20.35
CA HIS A 484 36.48 -23.19 -21.66
C HIS A 484 37.60 -23.17 -22.72
N PHE A 485 38.35 -22.07 -22.81
CA PHE A 485 39.46 -21.98 -23.76
C PHE A 485 40.63 -22.92 -23.45
N ARG A 486 40.75 -23.39 -22.20
CA ARG A 486 41.72 -24.43 -21.79
C ARG A 486 41.24 -25.85 -22.06
N GLY A 487 40.06 -26.05 -22.63
CA GLY A 487 39.52 -27.38 -22.93
C GLY A 487 38.95 -28.13 -21.71
N VAL A 488 38.68 -27.45 -20.59
CA VAL A 488 38.12 -28.08 -19.39
C VAL A 488 36.69 -28.55 -19.66
N VAL A 489 36.39 -29.79 -19.31
CA VAL A 489 35.07 -30.43 -19.46
C VAL A 489 34.54 -30.79 -18.07
N VAL A 490 33.23 -30.59 -17.86
CA VAL A 490 32.54 -31.00 -16.63
C VAL A 490 32.04 -32.43 -16.84
N VAL A 491 32.76 -33.42 -16.33
CA VAL A 491 32.42 -34.84 -16.53
C VAL A 491 31.49 -35.33 -15.41
N ASN A 492 31.86 -35.10 -14.15
CA ASN A 492 31.08 -35.53 -12.97
C ASN A 492 30.73 -34.36 -12.03
N GLU A 493 29.56 -34.41 -11.39
CA GLU A 493 29.11 -33.41 -10.40
C GLU A 493 30.02 -33.38 -9.15
N SER A 494 30.73 -34.48 -8.86
CA SER A 494 31.69 -34.59 -7.76
C SER A 494 32.99 -33.81 -7.96
N GLU A 495 33.27 -33.30 -9.17
CA GLU A 495 34.46 -32.50 -9.49
C GLU A 495 34.25 -31.00 -9.26
N LEU A 496 33.03 -30.60 -8.91
CA LEU A 496 32.67 -29.21 -8.66
C LEU A 496 33.04 -28.79 -7.23
N TYR A 497 33.73 -27.66 -7.13
CA TYR A 497 34.24 -27.12 -5.88
C TYR A 497 33.14 -26.44 -5.05
N GLU A 498 32.98 -26.87 -3.81
CA GLU A 498 32.18 -26.21 -2.79
C GLU A 498 32.88 -26.30 -1.42
N MET A 499 32.59 -25.35 -0.52
CA MET A 499 33.17 -25.36 0.82
C MET A 499 32.77 -26.63 1.60
N LYS A 500 33.66 -27.16 2.44
CA LYS A 500 33.35 -28.32 3.32
C LYS A 500 32.52 -27.94 4.56
N THR A 501 32.55 -26.67 4.97
CA THR A 501 31.81 -26.16 6.14
C THR A 501 30.30 -26.09 5.88
N LYS A 502 29.47 -25.95 6.92
CA LYS A 502 28.02 -25.71 6.73
C LYS A 502 27.70 -24.32 6.15
N GLU A 503 28.59 -23.36 6.39
CA GLU A 503 28.49 -22.00 5.86
C GLU A 503 28.89 -21.93 4.39
N SER A 504 28.33 -20.96 3.65
CA SER A 504 28.76 -20.68 2.28
C SER A 504 29.94 -19.71 2.25
N ASP A 505 30.64 -19.65 1.12
CA ASP A 505 31.72 -18.67 0.88
C ASP A 505 31.21 -17.21 0.79
N ILE A 506 29.89 -17.03 0.70
CA ILE A 506 29.25 -15.72 0.73
C ILE A 506 28.72 -15.49 2.14
N PHE A 507 29.32 -14.52 2.85
CA PHE A 507 28.95 -14.20 4.23
C PHE A 507 27.44 -13.97 4.38
N GLY A 508 26.79 -14.76 5.24
CA GLY A 508 25.35 -14.66 5.51
C GLY A 508 24.42 -15.28 4.45
N ALA A 509 24.95 -15.88 3.38
CA ALA A 509 24.16 -16.63 2.41
C ALA A 509 24.15 -18.14 2.69
N ARG A 510 23.06 -18.80 2.33
CA ARG A 510 22.99 -20.27 2.33
C ARG A 510 23.63 -20.85 1.07
N LYS A 511 24.14 -22.08 1.18
CA LYS A 511 24.60 -22.84 0.01
C LYS A 511 23.45 -23.14 -0.94
N LEU A 512 23.75 -23.07 -2.23
CA LEU A 512 22.78 -23.35 -3.29
C LEU A 512 23.05 -24.72 -3.91
N PRO A 513 22.00 -25.51 -4.19
CA PRO A 513 22.15 -26.78 -4.90
C PRO A 513 22.52 -26.55 -6.36
N HIS A 514 23.33 -27.44 -6.93
CA HIS A 514 23.72 -27.41 -8.34
C HIS A 514 22.53 -27.68 -9.27
N THR A 515 22.48 -27.00 -10.42
CA THR A 515 21.45 -27.19 -11.45
C THR A 515 22.05 -27.49 -12.83
N LYS A 516 21.38 -28.32 -13.63
CA LYS A 516 21.90 -28.77 -14.94
C LYS A 516 21.80 -27.73 -16.06
N GLN A 517 21.14 -26.60 -15.83
CA GLN A 517 21.06 -25.52 -16.83
C GLN A 517 22.36 -24.71 -16.86
N TYR A 518 22.70 -24.17 -18.04
CA TYR A 518 23.88 -23.34 -18.24
C TYR A 518 25.21 -24.02 -17.81
N ARG A 519 25.39 -25.32 -18.14
CA ARG A 519 26.59 -26.12 -17.80
C ARG A 519 27.93 -25.48 -18.20
N PHE A 520 27.92 -24.57 -19.16
CA PHE A 520 29.10 -23.77 -19.50
C PHE A 520 29.67 -23.03 -18.28
N LEU A 521 28.80 -22.51 -17.40
CA LEU A 521 29.20 -21.76 -16.20
C LEU A 521 29.75 -22.66 -15.10
N ASP A 522 29.42 -23.96 -15.12
CA ASP A 522 29.96 -24.92 -14.15
C ASP A 522 31.48 -25.10 -14.30
N LYS A 523 32.03 -24.76 -15.47
CA LYS A 523 33.47 -24.75 -15.70
C LYS A 523 34.23 -23.84 -14.72
N ALA A 524 33.57 -22.82 -14.14
CA ALA A 524 34.19 -21.98 -13.13
C ALA A 524 34.43 -22.68 -11.79
N ALA A 525 33.69 -23.75 -11.50
CA ALA A 525 33.81 -24.51 -10.26
C ALA A 525 34.60 -25.81 -10.42
N VAL A 526 35.16 -26.11 -11.60
CA VAL A 526 35.99 -27.32 -11.79
C VAL A 526 37.38 -27.13 -11.19
N VAL A 527 37.79 -28.06 -10.33
CA VAL A 527 39.16 -28.10 -9.80
C VAL A 527 40.12 -28.57 -10.90
N THR A 528 40.87 -27.63 -11.47
CA THR A 528 41.83 -27.91 -12.56
C THR A 528 43.24 -28.23 -12.08
N ASP A 529 43.56 -27.86 -10.85
CA ASP A 529 44.87 -28.07 -10.23
C ASP A 529 44.66 -28.22 -8.70
N PRO A 530 45.06 -29.35 -8.09
CA PRO A 530 44.90 -29.59 -6.66
C PRO A 530 45.68 -28.61 -5.77
N GLU A 531 46.69 -27.91 -6.30
CA GLU A 531 47.46 -26.89 -5.55
C GLU A 531 46.77 -25.51 -5.56
N ILE A 532 45.72 -25.33 -6.39
CA ILE A 532 44.93 -24.09 -6.49
C ILE A 532 43.88 -23.97 -5.36
N ILE A 533 44.01 -24.71 -4.25
CA ILE A 533 43.26 -24.45 -2.98
C ILE A 533 43.77 -23.15 -2.30
N THR A 534 44.16 -22.16 -3.11
CA THR A 534 44.30 -20.77 -2.71
C THR A 534 42.93 -20.10 -2.78
N ASN A 535 42.63 -19.22 -1.82
CA ASN A 535 41.41 -18.40 -1.74
C ASN A 535 41.21 -17.42 -2.93
N ASN A 536 41.80 -17.66 -4.10
CA ASN A 536 41.72 -16.79 -5.26
C ASN A 536 40.49 -17.09 -6.13
N LYS A 537 39.43 -16.33 -5.88
CA LYS A 537 38.13 -16.38 -6.58
C LYS A 537 38.21 -16.05 -8.08
N TRP A 538 39.35 -15.54 -8.58
CA TRP A 538 39.60 -15.31 -10.01
C TRP A 538 40.24 -16.49 -10.73
N LYS A 539 40.49 -17.60 -10.02
CA LYS A 539 40.99 -18.86 -10.60
C LYS A 539 40.01 -20.02 -10.37
N LEU A 540 39.27 -20.03 -9.26
CA LEU A 540 38.32 -21.07 -8.90
C LEU A 540 37.13 -20.45 -8.14
N CYS A 541 35.90 -20.74 -8.57
CA CYS A 541 34.66 -20.28 -7.93
C CYS A 541 33.95 -21.44 -7.22
N THR A 542 33.09 -21.15 -6.24
CA THR A 542 32.24 -22.18 -5.61
C THR A 542 30.97 -22.44 -6.40
N ILE A 543 30.38 -23.64 -6.24
CA ILE A 543 29.04 -23.95 -6.79
C ILE A 543 28.02 -22.89 -6.39
N THR A 544 28.01 -22.47 -5.12
CA THR A 544 27.09 -21.44 -4.64
C THR A 544 27.23 -20.12 -5.41
N GLN A 545 28.45 -19.69 -5.76
CA GLN A 545 28.66 -18.49 -6.60
C GLN A 545 28.16 -18.68 -8.03
N VAL A 546 28.42 -19.86 -8.61
CA VAL A 546 27.97 -20.20 -9.97
C VAL A 546 26.44 -20.24 -10.05
N GLU A 547 25.80 -20.90 -9.09
CA GLU A 547 24.33 -21.02 -9.02
C GLU A 547 23.64 -19.68 -8.70
N GLU A 548 24.30 -18.81 -7.93
CA GLU A 548 23.84 -17.43 -7.74
C GLU A 548 23.77 -16.69 -9.10
N PHE A 549 24.81 -16.81 -9.92
CA PHE A 549 24.84 -16.18 -11.25
C PHE A 549 23.86 -16.83 -12.24
N LYS A 550 23.76 -18.18 -12.26
CA LYS A 550 22.78 -18.88 -13.09
C LYS A 550 21.34 -18.46 -12.76
N SER A 551 21.02 -18.34 -11.47
CA SER A 551 19.71 -17.90 -11.02
C SER A 551 19.40 -16.48 -11.51
N PHE A 552 20.39 -15.58 -11.47
CA PHE A 552 20.25 -14.23 -11.99
C PHE A 552 20.07 -14.20 -13.52
N ILE A 553 20.82 -14.98 -14.30
CA ILE A 553 20.62 -15.04 -15.77
C ILE A 553 19.21 -15.54 -16.11
N ARG A 554 18.73 -16.54 -15.37
CA ARG A 554 17.44 -17.19 -15.63
C ARG A 554 16.26 -16.22 -15.54
N ILE A 555 16.30 -15.20 -14.68
CA ILE A 555 15.23 -14.21 -14.53
C ILE A 555 15.22 -13.13 -15.62
N LEU A 556 16.35 -12.90 -16.31
CA LEU A 556 16.50 -11.80 -17.29
C LEU A 556 15.53 -11.89 -18.49
N PRO A 557 15.24 -13.05 -19.09
CA PRO A 557 14.28 -13.12 -20.19
C PRO A 557 12.86 -12.72 -19.76
N ILE A 558 12.42 -13.13 -18.57
CA ILE A 558 11.11 -12.75 -18.03
C ILE A 558 11.07 -11.25 -17.78
N TRP A 559 12.11 -10.71 -17.13
CA TRP A 559 12.29 -9.28 -16.93
C TRP A 559 12.27 -8.48 -18.23
N ALA A 560 12.97 -8.92 -19.27
CA ALA A 560 13.00 -8.23 -20.55
C ALA A 560 11.61 -8.21 -21.21
N SER A 561 10.88 -9.32 -21.13
CA SER A 561 9.53 -9.46 -21.67
C SER A 561 8.45 -8.69 -20.89
N THR A 562 8.80 -7.98 -19.83
CA THR A 562 7.86 -7.09 -19.12
C THR A 562 8.08 -5.61 -19.39
N ILE A 563 9.23 -5.22 -19.96
CA ILE A 563 9.59 -3.82 -20.27
C ILE A 563 8.52 -3.10 -21.10
N ALA A 564 7.84 -3.78 -22.03
CA ALA A 564 6.79 -3.15 -22.85
C ALA A 564 5.62 -2.63 -22.00
N LEU A 565 5.33 -3.26 -20.86
CA LEU A 565 4.34 -2.78 -19.92
C LEU A 565 4.76 -1.46 -19.27
N SER A 566 6.05 -1.35 -18.94
CA SER A 566 6.63 -0.14 -18.38
C SER A 566 6.56 1.05 -19.35
N ILE A 567 6.61 0.81 -20.67
CA ILE A 567 6.31 1.85 -21.68
C ILE A 567 4.87 2.36 -21.55
N SER A 568 3.92 1.45 -21.31
CA SER A 568 2.50 1.80 -21.08
C SER A 568 2.31 2.61 -19.80
N PHE A 569 3.05 2.31 -18.73
CA PHE A 569 2.99 3.06 -17.48
C PHE A 569 3.56 4.47 -17.59
N ALA A 570 4.58 4.69 -18.41
CA ALA A 570 5.13 6.02 -18.67
C ALA A 570 4.07 7.02 -19.19
N GLN A 571 2.98 6.52 -19.79
CA GLN A 571 1.89 7.36 -20.31
C GLN A 571 1.06 8.01 -19.20
N LEU A 572 1.02 7.44 -17.99
CA LEU A 572 0.24 7.93 -16.85
C LEU A 572 0.65 9.35 -16.42
N SER A 573 1.96 9.63 -16.39
CA SER A 573 2.52 10.93 -16.01
C SER A 573 2.81 11.85 -17.20
N THR A 574 2.58 11.39 -18.44
CA THR A 574 2.85 12.14 -19.66
C THR A 574 1.59 12.35 -20.50
N PHE A 575 1.38 11.56 -21.56
CA PHE A 575 0.33 11.86 -22.52
C PHE A 575 -1.08 11.72 -21.95
N PHE A 576 -1.35 10.75 -21.05
CA PHE A 576 -2.68 10.62 -20.44
C PHE A 576 -3.04 11.87 -19.62
N LEU A 577 -2.06 12.41 -18.90
CA LEU A 577 -2.22 13.64 -18.15
C LEU A 577 -2.48 14.84 -19.08
N THR A 578 -1.75 14.92 -20.19
CA THR A 578 -1.90 16.03 -21.14
C THR A 578 -3.24 15.97 -21.87
N GLN A 579 -3.76 14.76 -22.12
CA GLN A 579 -5.12 14.53 -22.60
C GLN A 579 -6.15 15.01 -21.57
N ALA A 580 -5.95 14.71 -20.28
CA ALA A 580 -6.83 15.21 -19.22
C ALA A 580 -6.84 16.75 -19.11
N ASN A 581 -5.71 17.42 -19.36
CA ASN A 581 -5.59 18.88 -19.28
C ASN A 581 -6.55 19.63 -20.22
N ILE A 582 -6.85 19.06 -21.38
CA ILE A 582 -7.66 19.69 -22.43
C ILE A 582 -9.13 19.25 -22.44
N MET A 583 -9.52 18.30 -21.58
CA MET A 583 -10.89 17.79 -21.45
C MET A 583 -11.72 18.55 -20.41
N GLY A 584 -13.04 18.33 -20.41
CA GLY A 584 -13.96 18.90 -19.43
C GLY A 584 -13.77 18.30 -18.03
N ARG A 585 -13.19 19.07 -17.11
CA ARG A 585 -12.84 18.65 -15.72
C ARG A 585 -13.80 19.14 -14.64
N LYS A 586 -14.95 19.70 -14.99
CA LYS A 586 -15.93 20.21 -14.02
C LYS A 586 -16.65 19.05 -13.30
N LEU A 587 -16.68 19.11 -11.98
CA LEU A 587 -17.46 18.24 -11.11
C LEU A 587 -18.51 19.10 -10.40
N GLY A 588 -19.71 19.18 -11.00
CA GLY A 588 -20.74 20.12 -10.57
C GLY A 588 -20.40 21.58 -10.92
N PRO A 589 -21.09 22.55 -10.31
CA PRO A 589 -20.97 23.97 -10.69
C PRO A 589 -19.73 24.68 -10.13
N HIS A 590 -19.16 24.23 -9.01
CA HIS A 590 -18.15 24.98 -8.26
C HIS A 590 -16.76 24.34 -8.20
N PHE A 591 -16.59 23.10 -8.65
CA PHE A 591 -15.32 22.39 -8.54
C PHE A 591 -14.79 21.97 -9.91
N THR A 592 -13.52 22.25 -10.16
CA THR A 592 -12.80 21.76 -11.34
C THR A 592 -11.67 20.85 -10.87
N ILE A 593 -11.73 19.59 -11.28
CA ILE A 593 -10.74 18.58 -10.90
C ILE A 593 -9.38 19.00 -11.48
N PRO A 594 -8.30 19.06 -10.68
CA PRO A 594 -6.96 19.24 -11.21
C PRO A 594 -6.57 18.10 -12.15
N ALA A 595 -6.00 18.39 -13.32
CA ALA A 595 -5.66 17.34 -14.27
C ALA A 595 -4.64 16.34 -13.70
N GLY A 596 -3.68 16.82 -12.91
CA GLY A 596 -2.72 15.99 -12.16
C GLY A 596 -3.35 14.99 -11.19
N SER A 597 -4.64 15.17 -10.84
CA SER A 597 -5.39 14.27 -9.98
C SER A 597 -6.13 13.16 -10.71
N ILE A 598 -6.19 13.17 -12.05
CA ILE A 598 -6.87 12.11 -12.81
C ILE A 598 -6.26 10.70 -12.62
N PRO A 599 -4.93 10.54 -12.41
CA PRO A 599 -4.35 9.26 -12.00
C PRO A 599 -4.94 8.64 -10.71
N VAL A 600 -5.79 9.38 -9.97
CA VAL A 600 -6.55 8.84 -8.83
C VAL A 600 -7.37 7.60 -9.19
N PHE A 601 -7.86 7.50 -10.43
CA PHE A 601 -8.61 6.32 -10.88
C PHE A 601 -7.76 5.05 -10.82
N THR A 602 -6.47 5.14 -11.17
CA THR A 602 -5.50 4.03 -11.07
C THR A 602 -5.21 3.70 -9.61
N ALA A 603 -4.93 4.71 -8.78
CA ALA A 603 -4.62 4.52 -7.36
C ALA A 603 -5.80 3.87 -6.58
N LEU A 604 -7.03 4.33 -6.82
CA LEU A 604 -8.24 3.75 -6.21
C LEU A 604 -8.46 2.31 -6.67
N ASN A 605 -8.20 2.01 -7.95
CA ASN A 605 -8.30 0.64 -8.44
C ASN A 605 -7.31 -0.28 -7.72
N GLY A 606 -6.06 0.15 -7.52
CA GLY A 606 -5.07 -0.60 -6.73
C GLY A 606 -5.55 -0.91 -5.30
N LEU A 607 -6.08 0.10 -4.62
CA LEU A 607 -6.61 -0.02 -3.25
C LEU A 607 -7.84 -0.94 -3.15
N LEU A 608 -8.67 -1.01 -4.18
CA LEU A 608 -9.87 -1.86 -4.19
C LEU A 608 -9.57 -3.28 -4.67
N LEU A 609 -8.81 -3.42 -5.76
CA LEU A 609 -8.60 -4.68 -6.44
C LEU A 609 -7.71 -5.63 -5.64
N VAL A 610 -6.69 -5.12 -4.92
CA VAL A 610 -5.79 -5.97 -4.12
C VAL A 610 -6.56 -6.71 -3.01
N PRO A 611 -7.34 -6.05 -2.13
CA PRO A 611 -8.15 -6.75 -1.14
C PRO A 611 -9.19 -7.69 -1.76
N ILE A 612 -9.81 -7.32 -2.88
CA ILE A 612 -10.77 -8.17 -3.59
C ILE A 612 -10.09 -9.45 -4.09
N TYR A 613 -8.91 -9.30 -4.69
CA TYR A 613 -8.13 -10.42 -5.20
C TYR A 613 -7.76 -11.38 -4.06
N GLU A 614 -7.16 -10.87 -2.99
CA GLU A 614 -6.73 -11.68 -1.85
C GLU A 614 -7.89 -12.37 -1.11
N LYS A 615 -9.03 -11.69 -0.94
CA LYS A 615 -10.14 -12.20 -0.12
C LYS A 615 -11.13 -13.06 -0.88
N PHE A 616 -11.32 -12.82 -2.18
CA PHE A 616 -12.34 -13.53 -2.97
C PHE A 616 -11.72 -14.36 -4.09
N VAL A 617 -10.79 -13.79 -4.86
CA VAL A 617 -10.21 -14.46 -6.03
C VAL A 617 -9.24 -15.55 -5.62
N VAL A 618 -8.34 -15.31 -4.67
CA VAL A 618 -7.36 -16.30 -4.21
C VAL A 618 -8.03 -17.53 -3.62
N PRO A 619 -8.99 -17.45 -2.67
CA PRO A 619 -9.67 -18.64 -2.15
C PRO A 619 -10.43 -19.43 -3.23
N TYR A 620 -11.07 -18.72 -4.18
CA TYR A 620 -11.79 -19.33 -5.28
C TYR A 620 -10.86 -20.05 -6.26
N LEU A 621 -9.77 -19.40 -6.68
CA LEU A 621 -8.81 -20.00 -7.61
C LEU A 621 -8.02 -21.11 -6.93
N ARG A 622 -7.65 -20.96 -5.65
CA ARG A 622 -6.95 -21.99 -4.88
C ARG A 622 -7.76 -23.28 -4.80
N SER A 623 -9.09 -23.20 -4.67
CA SER A 623 -9.94 -24.40 -4.67
C SER A 623 -9.96 -25.14 -6.01
N LYS A 624 -9.69 -24.42 -7.12
CA LYS A 624 -9.65 -24.99 -8.48
C LYS A 624 -8.26 -25.43 -8.93
N THR A 625 -7.23 -24.65 -8.62
CA THR A 625 -5.86 -24.86 -9.11
C THR A 625 -4.99 -25.64 -8.13
N GLY A 626 -5.38 -25.72 -6.85
CA GLY A 626 -4.56 -26.26 -5.78
C GLY A 626 -3.35 -25.37 -5.40
N HIS A 627 -3.12 -24.25 -6.09
CA HIS A 627 -1.98 -23.37 -5.84
C HIS A 627 -2.26 -22.45 -4.65
N GLN A 628 -1.31 -22.30 -3.72
CA GLN A 628 -1.53 -21.54 -2.47
C GLN A 628 -1.95 -20.08 -2.72
N ARG A 629 -1.46 -19.47 -3.80
CA ARG A 629 -1.77 -18.09 -4.23
C ARG A 629 -2.88 -18.00 -5.29
N GLY A 630 -3.60 -19.10 -5.55
CA GLY A 630 -4.64 -19.17 -6.58
C GLY A 630 -4.10 -19.39 -8.00
N ILE A 631 -3.16 -18.56 -8.47
CA ILE A 631 -2.45 -18.73 -9.75
C ILE A 631 -0.95 -18.49 -9.55
N THR A 632 -0.14 -18.95 -10.50
CA THR A 632 1.31 -18.74 -10.47
C THR A 632 1.66 -17.27 -10.70
N SER A 633 2.80 -16.81 -10.19
CA SER A 633 3.25 -15.43 -10.38
C SER A 633 3.46 -15.09 -11.86
N LEU A 634 3.94 -16.04 -12.68
CA LEU A 634 4.03 -15.87 -14.15
C LEU A 634 2.66 -15.69 -14.82
N GLN A 635 1.64 -16.46 -14.42
CA GLN A 635 0.27 -16.25 -14.92
C GLN A 635 -0.26 -14.87 -14.51
N ARG A 636 0.02 -14.43 -13.29
CA ARG A 636 -0.36 -13.10 -12.79
C ARG A 636 0.28 -11.99 -13.64
N ILE A 637 1.57 -12.10 -13.96
CA ILE A 637 2.27 -11.18 -14.88
C ILE A 637 1.62 -11.19 -16.27
N GLY A 638 1.33 -12.38 -16.81
CA GLY A 638 0.68 -12.53 -18.11
C GLY A 638 -0.69 -11.85 -18.19
N VAL A 639 -1.51 -11.93 -17.13
CA VAL A 639 -2.78 -11.21 -17.04
C VAL A 639 -2.56 -9.70 -17.12
N GLY A 640 -1.57 -9.16 -16.41
CA GLY A 640 -1.25 -7.73 -16.46
C GLY A 640 -0.83 -7.26 -17.86
N LEU A 641 0.04 -8.03 -18.52
CA LEU A 641 0.47 -7.76 -19.91
C LEU A 641 -0.67 -7.86 -20.92
N PHE A 642 -1.63 -8.77 -20.71
CA PHE A 642 -2.79 -8.88 -21.58
C PHE A 642 -3.73 -7.69 -21.39
N VAL A 643 -4.00 -7.29 -20.14
CA VAL A 643 -4.88 -6.17 -19.82
C VAL A 643 -4.32 -4.83 -20.35
N SER A 644 -3.00 -4.64 -20.38
CA SER A 644 -2.39 -3.41 -20.90
C SER A 644 -2.68 -3.17 -22.39
N ILE A 645 -2.85 -4.23 -23.19
CA ILE A 645 -3.26 -4.14 -24.60
C ILE A 645 -4.63 -3.44 -24.70
N PHE A 646 -5.59 -3.87 -23.88
CA PHE A 646 -6.93 -3.26 -23.86
C PHE A 646 -6.90 -1.85 -23.28
N ALA A 647 -5.99 -1.57 -22.33
CA ALA A 647 -5.83 -0.24 -21.77
C ALA A 647 -5.39 0.77 -22.83
N LEU A 648 -4.38 0.44 -23.63
CA LEU A 648 -3.87 1.30 -24.70
C LEU A 648 -4.82 1.37 -25.90
N MET A 649 -5.50 0.27 -26.22
CA MET A 649 -6.58 0.28 -27.22
C MET A 649 -7.71 1.21 -26.79
N SER A 650 -8.11 1.18 -25.51
CA SER A 650 -9.09 2.12 -24.97
C SER A 650 -8.58 3.56 -25.08
N ALA A 651 -7.32 3.83 -24.75
CA ALA A 651 -6.75 5.18 -24.87
C ALA A 651 -6.77 5.68 -26.32
N ALA A 652 -6.45 4.81 -27.29
CA ALA A 652 -6.50 5.13 -28.72
C ALA A 652 -7.93 5.47 -29.19
N LEU A 653 -8.92 4.70 -28.75
CA LEU A 653 -10.33 4.92 -29.10
C LEU A 653 -10.87 6.20 -28.46
N VAL A 654 -10.59 6.44 -27.18
CA VAL A 654 -11.01 7.65 -26.46
C VAL A 654 -10.37 8.88 -27.08
N GLU A 655 -9.10 8.82 -27.45
CA GLU A 655 -8.41 9.94 -28.10
C GLU A 655 -8.96 10.22 -29.50
N LYS A 656 -9.25 9.19 -30.29
CA LYS A 656 -9.92 9.35 -31.58
C LYS A 656 -11.26 10.05 -31.41
N MET A 657 -12.07 9.59 -30.46
CA MET A 657 -13.38 10.17 -30.15
C MET A 657 -13.26 11.64 -29.72
N ARG A 658 -12.33 11.94 -28.81
CA ARG A 658 -12.05 13.31 -28.32
C ARG A 658 -11.67 14.25 -29.47
N ARG A 659 -10.77 13.81 -30.37
CA ARG A 659 -10.32 14.62 -31.51
C ARG A 659 -11.43 14.87 -32.52
N THR A 660 -12.32 13.91 -32.75
CA THR A 660 -13.45 14.06 -33.68
C THR A 660 -14.65 14.81 -33.12
N HIS A 661 -14.63 15.15 -31.82
CA HIS A 661 -15.73 15.86 -31.19
C HIS A 661 -15.74 17.33 -31.61
N THR A 662 -16.92 17.91 -31.84
CA THR A 662 -17.08 19.28 -32.33
C THR A 662 -16.67 20.34 -31.32
N ASP A 663 -16.82 20.05 -30.03
CA ASP A 663 -16.28 20.88 -28.93
C ASP A 663 -15.13 20.15 -28.21
N PRO A 664 -13.87 20.60 -28.36
CA PRO A 664 -12.72 20.01 -27.66
C PRO A 664 -12.87 19.94 -26.14
N LYS A 665 -13.67 20.82 -25.52
CA LYS A 665 -13.93 20.88 -24.07
C LYS A 665 -15.25 20.21 -23.66
N GLY A 666 -16.09 19.82 -24.64
CA GLY A 666 -17.39 19.19 -24.40
C GLY A 666 -17.28 17.78 -23.84
N LEU A 667 -16.15 17.09 -24.10
CA LEU A 667 -15.94 15.73 -23.61
C LEU A 667 -15.42 15.73 -22.17
N THR A 668 -16.18 15.11 -21.27
CA THR A 668 -15.81 14.99 -19.86
C THR A 668 -14.57 14.10 -19.64
N VAL A 669 -13.74 14.47 -18.67
CA VAL A 669 -12.54 13.72 -18.28
C VAL A 669 -12.83 12.30 -17.79
N PHE A 670 -14.07 11.98 -17.40
CA PHE A 670 -14.49 10.63 -17.03
C PHE A 670 -14.38 9.62 -18.18
N TRP A 671 -14.33 10.06 -19.43
CA TRP A 671 -14.03 9.18 -20.56
C TRP A 671 -12.63 8.57 -20.52
N LEU A 672 -11.70 9.14 -19.73
CA LEU A 672 -10.39 8.53 -19.47
C LEU A 672 -10.47 7.40 -18.43
N PHE A 673 -11.58 7.24 -17.72
CA PHE A 673 -11.71 6.20 -16.69
C PHE A 673 -11.32 4.79 -17.18
N PRO A 674 -11.79 4.31 -18.35
CA PRO A 674 -11.47 2.95 -18.79
C PRO A 674 -9.96 2.71 -18.97
N GLN A 675 -9.23 3.65 -19.59
CA GLN A 675 -7.79 3.46 -19.81
C GLN A 675 -7.01 3.52 -18.49
N PHE A 676 -7.33 4.43 -17.57
CA PHE A 676 -6.68 4.51 -16.25
C PHE A 676 -7.02 3.30 -15.36
N PHE A 677 -8.27 2.84 -15.40
CA PHE A 677 -8.72 1.66 -14.67
C PHE A 677 -8.03 0.39 -15.16
N LEU A 678 -7.98 0.18 -16.48
CA LEU A 678 -7.32 -0.97 -17.08
C LEU A 678 -5.79 -0.94 -16.85
N VAL A 679 -5.15 0.22 -16.97
CA VAL A 679 -3.72 0.35 -16.60
C VAL A 679 -3.50 0.02 -15.13
N GLY A 680 -4.36 0.49 -14.22
CA GLY A 680 -4.26 0.15 -12.80
C GLY A 680 -4.50 -1.33 -12.52
N THR A 681 -5.40 -1.97 -13.27
CA THR A 681 -5.59 -3.43 -13.17
C THR A 681 -4.36 -4.16 -13.67
N ALA A 682 -3.78 -3.71 -14.80
CA ALA A 682 -2.54 -4.26 -15.31
C ALA A 682 -1.42 -4.17 -14.26
N GLU A 683 -1.26 -3.01 -13.61
CA GLU A 683 -0.31 -2.77 -12.51
C GLU A 683 -0.52 -3.74 -11.34
N VAL A 684 -1.73 -3.90 -10.82
CA VAL A 684 -1.99 -4.80 -9.68
C VAL A 684 -1.64 -6.25 -10.00
N PHE A 685 -1.88 -6.71 -11.23
CA PHE A 685 -1.55 -8.06 -11.63
C PHE A 685 -0.05 -8.22 -11.93
N SER A 686 0.54 -7.34 -12.74
CA SER A 686 1.93 -7.45 -13.15
C SER A 686 2.91 -7.08 -12.05
N TYR A 687 2.72 -5.96 -11.35
CA TYR A 687 3.68 -5.44 -10.38
C TYR A 687 3.78 -6.36 -9.17
N VAL A 688 2.64 -6.82 -8.66
CA VAL A 688 2.61 -7.81 -7.56
C VAL A 688 3.15 -9.15 -8.04
N GLY A 689 2.79 -9.58 -9.26
CA GLY A 689 3.31 -10.82 -9.84
C GLY A 689 4.83 -10.81 -10.06
N GLN A 690 5.38 -9.69 -10.53
CA GLN A 690 6.82 -9.46 -10.69
C GLN A 690 7.51 -9.45 -9.33
N LEU A 691 7.01 -8.68 -8.37
CA LEU A 691 7.60 -8.60 -7.04
C LEU A 691 7.66 -9.97 -6.36
N GLU A 692 6.58 -10.76 -6.45
CA GLU A 692 6.57 -12.15 -6.00
C GLU A 692 7.59 -13.02 -6.74
N PHE A 693 7.61 -12.96 -8.07
CA PHE A 693 8.49 -13.76 -8.92
C PHE A 693 9.98 -13.47 -8.65
N PHE A 694 10.37 -12.19 -8.66
CA PHE A 694 11.75 -11.77 -8.42
C PHE A 694 12.19 -12.09 -6.99
N TYR A 695 11.29 -12.00 -6.02
CA TYR A 695 11.60 -12.37 -4.64
C TYR A 695 11.78 -13.89 -4.48
N ASP A 696 10.88 -14.69 -5.05
CA ASP A 696 10.93 -16.16 -4.93
C ASP A 696 12.14 -16.77 -5.65
N GLU A 697 12.58 -16.16 -6.77
CA GLU A 697 13.74 -16.59 -7.55
C GLU A 697 15.07 -15.99 -7.06
N ALA A 698 15.04 -14.90 -6.27
CA ALA A 698 16.25 -14.32 -5.70
C ALA A 698 16.96 -15.28 -4.74
N THR A 699 18.30 -15.25 -4.78
CA THR A 699 19.16 -15.87 -3.77
C THR A 699 19.37 -14.92 -2.59
N ASP A 700 19.89 -15.42 -1.48
CA ASP A 700 20.14 -14.59 -0.29
C ASP A 700 21.08 -13.40 -0.60
N GLY A 701 22.08 -13.61 -1.46
CA GLY A 701 23.02 -12.56 -1.89
C GLY A 701 22.53 -11.68 -3.04
N THR A 702 21.39 -12.00 -3.69
CA THR A 702 20.86 -11.22 -4.84
C THR A 702 19.51 -10.56 -4.57
N ARG A 703 19.01 -10.54 -3.32
CA ARG A 703 17.69 -9.97 -3.00
C ARG A 703 17.56 -8.48 -3.36
N SER A 704 18.54 -7.65 -2.99
CA SER A 704 18.47 -6.20 -3.26
C SER A 704 18.62 -5.90 -4.75
N ILE A 705 19.54 -6.59 -5.45
CA ILE A 705 19.72 -6.41 -6.89
C ILE A 705 18.52 -6.93 -7.70
N SER A 706 17.87 -8.02 -7.28
CA SER A 706 16.65 -8.51 -7.93
C SER A 706 15.49 -7.53 -7.76
N SER A 707 15.37 -6.92 -6.57
CA SER A 707 14.41 -5.83 -6.32
C SER A 707 14.72 -4.60 -7.18
N ALA A 708 15.99 -4.23 -7.33
CA ALA A 708 16.42 -3.14 -8.19
C ALA A 708 16.23 -3.44 -9.68
N LEU A 709 16.40 -4.69 -10.11
CA LEU A 709 16.16 -5.11 -11.49
C LEU A 709 14.69 -4.91 -11.88
N PHE A 710 13.78 -5.34 -11.01
CA PHE A 710 12.36 -5.04 -11.12
C PHE A 710 12.08 -3.53 -11.26
N LEU A 711 12.63 -2.70 -10.38
CA LEU A 711 12.46 -1.25 -10.44
C LEU A 711 13.06 -0.65 -11.72
N SER A 712 14.21 -1.16 -12.18
CA SER A 712 14.87 -0.68 -13.39
C SER A 712 14.04 -0.89 -14.66
N GLU A 713 13.10 -1.83 -14.66
CA GLU A 713 12.15 -2.04 -15.76
C GLU A 713 11.34 -0.76 -16.05
N ILE A 714 10.84 -0.09 -15.01
CA ILE A 714 10.11 1.17 -15.13
C ILE A 714 11.00 2.24 -15.75
N GLY A 715 12.28 2.24 -15.36
CA GLY A 715 13.25 3.21 -15.86
C GLY A 715 13.55 3.01 -17.34
N ILE A 716 13.85 1.78 -17.74
CA ILE A 716 14.11 1.43 -19.15
C ILE A 716 12.86 1.64 -20.00
N GLY A 717 11.68 1.28 -19.50
CA GLY A 717 10.41 1.53 -20.19
C GLY A 717 10.16 3.02 -20.44
N SER A 718 10.54 3.89 -19.49
CA SER A 718 10.45 5.35 -19.66
C SER A 718 11.41 5.85 -20.75
N TRP A 719 12.67 5.40 -20.78
CA TRP A 719 13.61 5.77 -21.85
C TRP A 719 13.21 5.22 -23.22
N LEU A 720 12.63 4.02 -23.29
CA LEU A 720 12.07 3.50 -24.53
C LEU A 720 10.85 4.31 -24.97
N SER A 721 10.01 4.77 -24.05
CA SER A 721 8.92 5.71 -24.35
C SER A 721 9.47 7.02 -24.95
N SER A 722 10.51 7.62 -24.35
CA SER A 722 11.24 8.77 -24.91
C SER A 722 11.73 8.51 -26.34
N ALA A 723 12.38 7.36 -26.56
CA ALA A 723 12.88 6.97 -27.88
C ALA A 723 11.74 6.84 -28.91
N ILE A 724 10.63 6.20 -28.55
CA ILE A 724 9.45 6.06 -29.41
C ILE A 724 8.87 7.44 -29.77
N VAL A 725 8.76 8.35 -28.81
CA VAL A 725 8.30 9.73 -29.07
C VAL A 725 9.20 10.43 -30.07
N LYS A 726 10.53 10.38 -29.88
CA LYS A 726 11.50 11.03 -30.78
C LYS A 726 11.53 10.40 -32.17
N ILE A 727 11.39 9.08 -32.27
CA ILE A 727 11.26 8.38 -33.56
C ILE A 727 9.99 8.84 -34.30
N ILE A 728 8.85 8.92 -33.61
CA ILE A 728 7.59 9.35 -34.24
C ILE A 728 7.67 10.83 -34.61
N GLU A 729 8.21 11.68 -33.75
CA GLU A 729 8.41 13.11 -34.03
C GLU A 729 9.23 13.30 -35.31
N SER A 730 10.40 12.66 -35.40
CA SER A 730 11.27 12.75 -36.59
C SER A 730 10.65 12.14 -37.85
N ALA A 731 9.97 10.99 -37.73
CA ALA A 731 9.37 10.31 -38.88
C ALA A 731 8.07 10.96 -39.39
N SER A 732 7.38 11.75 -38.58
CA SER A 732 6.05 12.29 -38.92
C SER A 732 6.04 13.74 -39.39
N GLY A 733 7.18 14.44 -39.41
CA GLY A 733 7.26 15.86 -39.81
C GLY A 733 7.47 16.84 -38.65
N GLY A 734 8.06 16.38 -37.54
CA GLY A 734 8.44 17.21 -36.40
C GLY A 734 7.26 17.71 -35.55
N VAL A 735 7.54 18.66 -34.65
CA VAL A 735 6.54 19.26 -33.74
C VAL A 735 5.52 20.12 -34.49
N GLU A 736 5.90 20.68 -35.65
CA GLU A 736 5.05 21.60 -36.41
C GLU A 736 4.03 20.89 -37.27
N GLU A 737 4.35 19.84 -38.01
CA GLU A 737 3.40 19.17 -38.94
C GLU A 737 3.11 17.71 -38.58
N GLY A 738 3.86 17.14 -37.63
CA GLY A 738 3.81 15.72 -37.32
C GLY A 738 2.67 15.26 -36.43
N TRP A 739 2.79 14.01 -35.96
CA TRP A 739 1.74 13.35 -35.20
C TRP A 739 1.69 13.83 -33.74
N ILE A 740 2.82 14.23 -33.15
CA ILE A 740 2.90 14.68 -31.76
C ILE A 740 3.29 16.16 -31.75
N ARG A 741 2.28 17.03 -31.69
CA ARG A 741 2.41 18.50 -31.74
C ARG A 741 2.15 19.12 -30.37
N ASN A 742 2.50 20.39 -30.20
CA ASN A 742 2.20 21.18 -28.99
C ASN A 742 0.70 21.31 -28.72
N ASN A 743 -0.11 21.47 -29.77
CA ASN A 743 -1.55 21.49 -29.67
C ASN A 743 -2.10 20.08 -29.91
N LEU A 744 -2.49 19.39 -28.84
CA LEU A 744 -3.08 18.06 -28.89
C LEU A 744 -4.35 17.95 -29.75
N ASN A 745 -5.10 19.02 -29.96
CA ASN A 745 -6.26 18.99 -30.87
C ASN A 745 -5.83 18.75 -32.32
N ASN A 746 -4.60 19.14 -32.66
CA ASN A 746 -4.03 18.97 -34.00
C ASN A 746 -3.11 17.75 -34.09
N SER A 747 -2.90 17.04 -32.98
CA SER A 747 -2.04 15.85 -32.89
C SER A 747 -2.80 14.58 -33.29
N LYS A 748 -2.05 13.56 -33.73
CA LYS A 748 -2.51 12.19 -33.96
C LYS A 748 -2.07 11.26 -32.83
N LEU A 749 -2.42 11.62 -31.61
CA LEU A 749 -2.06 10.87 -30.40
C LEU A 749 -2.74 9.49 -30.34
N ASP A 750 -3.90 9.33 -30.98
CA ASP A 750 -4.54 8.03 -31.20
C ASP A 750 -3.62 7.04 -31.95
N TYR A 751 -2.86 7.51 -32.94
CA TYR A 751 -1.94 6.65 -33.70
C TYR A 751 -0.75 6.21 -32.85
N PHE A 752 -0.25 7.10 -31.99
CA PHE A 752 0.78 6.77 -30.99
C PHE A 752 0.29 5.66 -30.05
N TYR A 753 -0.95 5.75 -29.54
CA TYR A 753 -1.52 4.69 -28.70
C TYR A 753 -1.75 3.36 -29.45
N TRP A 754 -2.10 3.40 -30.74
CA TRP A 754 -2.16 2.19 -31.56
C TRP A 754 -0.80 1.52 -31.75
N ILE A 755 0.28 2.30 -31.93
CA ILE A 755 1.65 1.76 -31.96
C ILE A 755 1.97 1.05 -30.64
N LEU A 756 1.70 1.70 -29.50
CA LEU A 756 1.94 1.08 -28.19
C LEU A 756 1.09 -0.18 -27.97
N THR A 757 -0.15 -0.20 -28.49
CA THR A 757 -1.03 -1.37 -28.46
C THR A 757 -0.39 -2.55 -29.22
N GLY A 758 0.14 -2.28 -30.43
CA GLY A 758 0.86 -3.29 -31.22
C GLY A 758 2.11 -3.81 -30.51
N ILE A 759 2.92 -2.92 -29.92
CA ILE A 759 4.11 -3.28 -29.14
C ILE A 759 3.73 -4.20 -27.96
N ASN A 760 2.68 -3.85 -27.19
CA ASN A 760 2.22 -4.68 -26.08
C ASN A 760 1.67 -6.04 -26.57
N GLY A 761 0.98 -6.08 -27.71
CA GLY A 761 0.49 -7.31 -28.33
C GLY A 761 1.62 -8.27 -28.72
N VAL A 762 2.63 -7.77 -29.43
CA VAL A 762 3.82 -8.56 -29.80
C VAL A 762 4.58 -9.00 -28.54
N ASN A 763 4.77 -8.11 -27.58
CA ASN A 763 5.44 -8.43 -26.32
C ASN A 763 4.71 -9.51 -25.52
N PHE A 764 3.38 -9.49 -25.49
CA PHE A 764 2.61 -10.54 -24.82
C PHE A 764 2.86 -11.92 -25.44
N LEU A 765 2.94 -12.02 -26.77
CA LEU A 765 3.29 -13.27 -27.44
C LEU A 765 4.72 -13.74 -27.09
N VAL A 766 5.68 -12.82 -27.05
CA VAL A 766 7.05 -13.10 -26.61
C VAL A 766 7.06 -13.60 -25.16
N PHE A 767 6.34 -12.92 -24.25
CA PHE A 767 6.20 -13.33 -22.85
C PHE A 767 5.64 -14.75 -22.74
N LEU A 768 4.61 -15.12 -23.52
CA LEU A 768 4.07 -16.48 -23.51
C LEU A 768 5.13 -17.52 -23.89
N ILE A 769 5.93 -17.26 -24.93
CA ILE A 769 7.02 -18.16 -25.34
C ILE A 769 8.09 -18.27 -24.25
N VAL A 770 8.51 -17.14 -23.67
CA VAL A 770 9.55 -17.10 -22.63
C VAL A 770 9.06 -17.80 -21.36
N SER A 771 7.83 -17.49 -20.92
CA SER A 771 7.21 -18.08 -19.73
C SER A 771 7.02 -19.59 -19.86
N TRP A 772 6.68 -20.09 -21.06
CA TRP A 772 6.56 -21.53 -21.33
C TRP A 772 7.91 -22.26 -21.30
N ARG A 773 8.99 -21.60 -21.70
CA ARG A 773 10.36 -22.14 -21.67
C ARG A 773 11.04 -22.00 -20.30
N TYR A 774 10.48 -21.17 -19.42
CA TYR A 774 11.06 -20.87 -18.12
C TYR A 774 11.02 -22.09 -17.18
N LYS A 775 12.16 -22.42 -16.57
CA LYS A 775 12.27 -23.47 -15.53
C LYS A 775 12.78 -22.81 -14.25
N GLY A 776 11.90 -22.65 -13.25
CA GLY A 776 12.23 -21.98 -11.99
C GLY A 776 13.24 -22.76 -11.12
N ARG A 777 13.77 -22.11 -10.09
CA ARG A 777 14.80 -22.69 -9.20
C ARG A 777 14.39 -24.02 -8.54
N ASN A 778 13.10 -24.22 -8.26
CA ASN A 778 12.57 -25.41 -7.60
C ASN A 778 12.12 -26.52 -8.56
N TYR A 779 12.28 -26.36 -9.88
CA TYR A 779 11.82 -27.34 -10.88
C TYR A 779 12.41 -28.74 -10.65
N GLU A 780 13.68 -28.84 -10.24
CA GLU A 780 14.33 -30.12 -9.96
C GLU A 780 13.95 -30.71 -8.59
N ARG A 781 13.38 -29.91 -7.68
CA ARG A 781 12.87 -30.37 -6.37
C ARG A 781 11.56 -31.13 -6.49
N GLY A 782 10.80 -30.93 -7.57
CA GLY A 782 9.58 -31.69 -7.89
C GLY A 782 9.84 -33.07 -8.50
N THR A 783 11.08 -33.35 -8.91
CA THR A 783 11.52 -34.66 -9.41
C THR A 783 12.24 -35.52 -8.36
N ILE A 784 12.64 -34.93 -7.23
CA ILE A 784 13.08 -35.67 -6.05
C ILE A 784 11.82 -35.95 -5.21
N ARG A 785 11.18 -37.10 -5.46
CA ARG A 785 10.18 -37.66 -4.57
C ARG A 785 10.73 -37.75 -3.14
N ASP A 786 9.95 -37.26 -2.18
CA ASP A 786 9.93 -37.66 -0.77
C ASP A 786 11.26 -37.63 0.03
N GLU A 787 11.80 -36.44 0.30
CA GLU A 787 12.64 -36.26 1.51
C GLU A 787 11.81 -36.09 2.80
N SER A 788 10.47 -36.06 2.72
CA SER A 788 9.61 -36.23 3.90
C SER A 788 9.57 -37.68 4.42
N ASN A 789 9.93 -38.67 3.60
CA ASN A 789 9.97 -40.08 4.03
C ASN A 789 11.33 -40.49 4.63
N LEU A 790 12.40 -39.71 4.46
CA LEU A 790 13.70 -40.01 5.09
C LEU A 790 13.78 -39.56 6.55
N ILE A 791 12.97 -38.57 6.96
CA ILE A 791 12.88 -38.14 8.36
C ILE A 791 11.91 -39.05 9.15
N GLU A 792 10.90 -39.64 8.49
CA GLU A 792 10.02 -40.63 9.13
C GLU A 792 10.70 -42.01 9.29
N VAL A 793 11.57 -42.42 8.36
CA VAL A 793 12.30 -43.69 8.49
C VAL A 793 13.39 -43.60 9.58
N ASP A 794 14.13 -42.49 9.69
CA ASP A 794 15.15 -42.33 10.76
C ASP A 794 14.50 -42.09 12.13
N GLY A 795 13.33 -41.44 12.17
CA GLY A 795 12.50 -41.28 13.38
C GLY A 795 11.84 -42.58 13.85
N GLN A 796 11.48 -43.49 12.94
CA GLN A 796 10.98 -44.83 13.28
C GLN A 796 12.11 -45.76 13.73
N PHE A 797 13.29 -45.75 13.09
CA PHE A 797 14.44 -46.56 13.52
C PHE A 797 14.97 -46.15 14.92
N LYS A 798 14.91 -44.85 15.27
CA LYS A 798 15.29 -44.40 16.63
C LYS A 798 14.26 -44.78 17.69
N LYS A 799 12.96 -44.68 17.39
CA LYS A 799 11.91 -45.12 18.31
C LYS A 799 11.91 -46.63 18.53
N GLU A 800 12.20 -47.43 17.51
CA GLU A 800 12.19 -48.90 17.64
C GLU A 800 13.39 -49.42 18.45
N ASN A 801 14.54 -48.74 18.40
CA ASN A 801 15.70 -49.05 19.25
C ASN A 801 15.53 -48.58 20.71
N ASP A 802 14.99 -47.38 20.95
CA ASP A 802 14.74 -46.89 22.31
C ASP A 802 13.67 -47.72 23.04
N THR A 803 12.69 -48.27 22.30
CA THR A 803 11.65 -49.13 22.88
C THR A 803 12.16 -50.55 23.19
N ARG A 804 13.18 -51.04 22.45
CA ARG A 804 13.83 -52.34 22.72
C ARG A 804 14.82 -52.29 23.88
N GLU A 805 15.52 -51.16 24.09
CA GLU A 805 16.38 -50.98 25.28
C GLU A 805 15.56 -50.80 26.57
N PHE A 806 14.36 -50.20 26.50
CA PHE A 806 13.50 -50.07 27.68
C PHE A 806 12.80 -51.38 28.08
N SER A 807 12.52 -52.28 27.13
CA SER A 807 11.91 -53.58 27.44
C SER A 807 12.90 -54.63 27.94
N SER A 808 14.22 -54.45 27.72
CA SER A 808 15.24 -55.37 28.26
C SER A 808 15.74 -55.01 29.66
N MET A 809 15.29 -53.88 30.23
CA MET A 809 15.59 -53.48 31.62
C MET A 809 14.43 -53.73 32.60
N THR A 810 13.29 -54.27 32.14
CA THR A 810 12.10 -54.50 32.98
C THR A 810 11.48 -55.90 32.85
N SER A 811 12.26 -56.89 32.38
CA SER A 811 11.92 -58.32 32.45
C SER A 811 12.92 -59.08 33.29
#